data_AF-A0A3A5A466-F1
#
_entry.id   AF-A0A3A5A466-F1
#
_cell.length_a   1.000
_cell.length_b   1.000
_cell.length_c   1.000
_cell.angle_alpha   90.00
_cell.angle_beta   90.00
_cell.angle_gamma   90.00
#
_symmetry.space_group_name_H-M   'P 1'
#
loop_
_entity.id
_entity.type
_entity.pdbx_description
1 polymer ?
#
loop_
_entity_poly.entity_id
_entity_poly.type
_entity_poly.pdbx_seq_one_letter_code
_entity_poly.pdbx_strand_id
1 'polypeptide(L)'
;MKVFKKNEHSLLIKPFGLRGRIYLACTALLYFDLRDPDKLLREQELWSTVPALLGQGSGLDAGMPKERGEFLVLGKCFASRGTRRTSSEVSVRVGSLEKRLLLFGNRYWMEGGGSRVFTDPSPFAEIPLLWENGFGGKGYERNPVGKGIHPIPMQDGRSLVPLPNIEDPSRLIVSPDDRPEPSGLAPLDPMWPQRFRKQGTYDDKWKRERWPHFPDDMNYEFFNTAPDDQFLPDFFQGEEVIEIRNMHPDHQVIVSRIPAAALRCFVTKIDPQAEGDIFEEVKTRIDTLWLFPEILRGIVVFRGTTEIRDEEYGDVRSIYLATEMKSDIARSVEYYADAQKKVLNLSVPMDPAPLSKAREKIGDALKRIRAIPKEVESAKLKAMGKAPVMPRTPAEMAQKAETMIQSAGTLLTRIETRAKSMQSRWGHRARIPVEEFDPLRAGLEKTGRTIREAAGEIEAAKRDAGDAGAQKIERFKSKASAGEIKKVGADLESLFPTGPLHPWQDRGFEFAVRCRKALENDRESQERLFRLGLRKRTIREAWLGIHAEEERERKIQWGLDPSGGDSMILPAGLVIPRFHEATIEAICIRPGEYADSNRDLLIEGSDRTPLFLTGGRKNDAPVVRVADDLQALFLEQEIGDACSVTAIADPGEKPGKEATEAIESAMAFLIVLPEGALDSEFAPWQKTYPKASKCVLTRGRSLFEACEKGVDIRQWIMEALPGDFAEEYQVTPHTPEAEGRPKISPLAGLPIPHLDMRSLISGAMSEIRAVHQPSFDALTASRKQMEEKARKAIREAGGDPEKIIPPMEKEMVPDFARAGEERARGIAGNRDALRAAGTLDLETEKRMNEAETLARNLGHDAQDRYEKGMARLNEGLKKASAIKGEGLKEDEPSGFGRSRRKKRSREEVIEMHGRGESLSGAVVSGVDLSNLDLRGLDLNRALCRKTNFSGSNLDGADLRQVIAQGADFSGASLKTAGMVKGIFSDGSFKRADLGAADLTRAVFKGADLEEAVLAGCRLYMTILQKAILKKTTFSDANAEMSLFSGADASDARFTGARLIKCLFQRTILDRVDFSDAVLSATMLYGAKGVGVIFRGADLSKCRMGGQAAMPQADFTNMRMIQGCFRDSDLSKASFRGAELQSAMFENCDLQHAEFYRVPAGHTRFSKCNLEGANMHGINLFQGSLRKARLVNTDLTGSNLYAVDLYKAVMGDTRLEGANLKMTLLHERKELLPK
;
A
#
# COMPACT_ATOMS: atom_id res chain seq x y z
N MET A 1 20.43 -18.07 20.15
CA MET A 1 19.33 -18.94 19.68
C MET A 1 18.43 -18.20 18.68
N LYS A 2 18.20 -18.76 17.49
CA LYS A 2 17.22 -18.25 16.49
C LYS A 2 15.91 -19.05 16.55
N VAL A 3 14.76 -18.41 16.33
CA VAL A 3 13.45 -19.09 16.28
C VAL A 3 12.87 -18.98 14.87
N PHE A 4 12.51 -20.11 14.29
CA PHE A 4 11.86 -20.23 12.99
C PHE A 4 10.45 -20.77 13.21
N LYS A 5 9.44 -19.95 12.90
CA LYS A 5 8.03 -20.30 13.11
C LYS A 5 7.16 -19.58 12.09
N LYS A 6 5.93 -20.06 11.89
CA LYS A 6 4.92 -19.36 11.09
C LYS A 6 4.17 -18.32 11.92
N ASN A 7 3.32 -17.52 11.28
CA ASN A 7 2.57 -16.44 11.96
C ASN A 7 1.44 -16.98 12.85
N GLU A 8 1.04 -18.23 12.65
CA GLU A 8 0.02 -18.93 13.42
C GLU A 8 0.58 -19.54 14.72
N HIS A 9 1.92 -19.54 14.89
CA HIS A 9 2.59 -20.12 16.05
C HIS A 9 2.95 -19.05 17.06
N SER A 10 2.52 -19.21 18.30
CA SER A 10 3.12 -18.52 19.46
C SER A 10 4.05 -19.48 20.20
N LEU A 11 5.18 -19.00 20.73
CA LEU A 11 6.18 -19.83 21.41
C LEU A 11 6.61 -19.18 22.72
N LEU A 12 6.50 -19.94 23.81
CA LEU A 12 7.07 -19.68 25.12
C LEU A 12 8.16 -20.72 25.40
N ILE A 13 9.29 -20.25 25.90
CA ILE A 13 10.42 -21.12 26.27
C ILE A 13 10.77 -20.90 27.73
N LYS A 14 11.10 -21.97 28.44
CA LYS A 14 11.48 -21.88 29.84
C LYS A 14 12.53 -22.93 30.22
N PRO A 15 13.74 -22.52 30.64
CA PRO A 15 14.70 -23.44 31.22
C PRO A 15 14.27 -23.80 32.65
N PHE A 16 14.49 -25.05 33.05
CA PHE A 16 14.28 -25.50 34.44
C PHE A 16 15.23 -26.66 34.79
N GLY A 17 15.62 -26.76 36.06
CA GLY A 17 16.44 -27.85 36.57
C GLY A 17 15.60 -28.93 37.24
N LEU A 18 15.95 -30.19 37.01
CA LEU A 18 15.35 -31.35 37.66
C LEU A 18 16.42 -32.41 37.91
N ARG A 19 16.58 -32.86 39.17
CA ARG A 19 17.52 -33.91 39.59
C ARG A 19 18.94 -33.74 39.04
N GLY A 20 19.47 -32.52 39.10
CA GLY A 20 20.83 -32.19 38.66
C GLY A 20 21.03 -32.05 37.14
N ARG A 21 19.95 -32.13 36.35
CA ARG A 21 19.96 -31.86 34.90
C ARG A 21 19.15 -30.61 34.57
N ILE A 22 19.45 -29.96 33.46
CA ILE A 22 18.74 -28.77 32.99
C ILE A 22 17.96 -29.12 31.73
N TYR A 23 16.72 -28.67 31.68
CA TYR A 23 15.80 -28.91 30.58
C TYR A 23 15.28 -27.59 30.01
N LEU A 24 15.01 -27.57 28.72
CA LEU A 24 14.26 -26.53 28.03
C LEU A 24 12.83 -27.02 27.78
N ALA A 25 11.84 -26.36 28.37
CA ALA A 25 10.46 -26.50 27.96
C ALA A 25 10.18 -25.63 26.73
N CYS A 26 9.69 -26.25 25.65
CA CYS A 26 9.19 -25.60 24.45
C CYS A 26 7.66 -25.67 24.48
N THR A 27 7.01 -24.55 24.76
CA THR A 27 5.55 -24.45 24.87
C THR A 27 5.04 -23.62 23.70
N ALA A 28 4.31 -24.23 22.78
CA ALA A 28 3.80 -23.57 21.61
C ALA A 28 2.27 -23.58 21.59
N LEU A 29 1.69 -22.45 21.19
CA LEU A 29 0.26 -22.20 21.28
C LEU A 29 -0.32 -22.03 19.88
N LEU A 30 -1.44 -22.71 19.62
CA LEU A 30 -2.25 -22.54 18.42
C LEU A 30 -3.58 -21.91 18.78
N TYR A 31 -3.88 -20.78 18.14
CA TYR A 31 -5.15 -20.06 18.30
C TYR A 31 -6.14 -20.47 17.22
N PHE A 32 -7.40 -20.73 17.56
CA PHE A 32 -8.41 -21.18 16.60
C PHE A 32 -9.81 -20.60 16.85
N ASP A 33 -10.65 -20.60 15.81
CA ASP A 33 -12.07 -20.21 15.91
C ASP A 33 -12.91 -21.43 16.30
N LEU A 34 -13.75 -21.29 17.34
CA LEU A 34 -14.59 -22.41 17.80
C LEU A 34 -15.61 -22.87 16.75
N ARG A 35 -15.94 -22.06 15.74
CA ARG A 35 -16.83 -22.46 14.65
C ARG A 35 -16.10 -23.16 13.50
N ASP A 36 -14.79 -22.99 13.41
CA ASP A 36 -13.96 -23.54 12.34
C ASP A 36 -12.61 -23.96 12.93
N PRO A 37 -12.56 -25.12 13.61
CA PRO A 37 -11.42 -25.47 14.47
C PRO A 37 -10.12 -25.75 13.70
N ASP A 38 -10.17 -26.06 12.41
CA ASP A 38 -8.95 -26.26 11.61
C ASP A 38 -8.40 -24.94 11.04
N LYS A 39 -9.16 -23.85 11.13
CA LYS A 39 -8.71 -22.52 10.76
C LYS A 39 -7.89 -21.89 11.87
N LEU A 40 -6.58 -22.15 11.81
CA LEU A 40 -5.61 -21.53 12.70
C LEU A 40 -5.54 -20.01 12.47
N LEU A 41 -5.63 -19.28 13.58
CA LEU A 41 -5.57 -17.83 13.63
C LEU A 41 -4.14 -17.37 13.92
N ARG A 42 -3.87 -16.08 13.68
CA ARG A 42 -2.53 -15.52 13.83
C ARG A 42 -2.20 -15.26 15.30
N GLU A 43 -0.91 -15.40 15.64
CA GLU A 43 -0.37 -15.05 16.95
C GLU A 43 -0.69 -13.60 17.36
N GLN A 44 -0.67 -12.66 16.41
CA GLN A 44 -1.00 -11.26 16.69
C GLN A 44 -2.46 -11.11 17.16
N GLU A 45 -3.38 -11.93 16.64
CA GLU A 45 -4.78 -11.92 17.07
C GLU A 45 -4.88 -12.44 18.51
N LEU A 46 -4.23 -13.58 18.82
CA LEU A 46 -4.17 -14.15 20.18
C LEU A 46 -3.72 -13.09 21.20
N TRP A 47 -2.58 -12.43 20.97
CA TRP A 47 -2.01 -11.47 21.92
C TRP A 47 -2.76 -10.13 21.98
N SER A 48 -3.63 -9.84 21.01
CA SER A 48 -4.47 -8.64 21.03
C SER A 48 -5.79 -8.83 21.76
N THR A 49 -6.32 -10.07 21.81
CA THR A 49 -7.66 -10.36 22.35
C THR A 49 -7.62 -10.98 23.74
N VAL A 50 -6.78 -11.99 23.96
CA VAL A 50 -6.81 -12.84 25.16
C VAL A 50 -6.31 -12.15 26.43
N PRO A 51 -5.25 -11.33 26.42
CA PRO A 51 -4.78 -10.65 27.64
C PRO A 51 -5.84 -9.77 28.32
N ALA A 52 -6.75 -9.17 27.55
CA ALA A 52 -7.85 -8.37 28.11
C ALA A 52 -8.89 -9.24 28.85
N LEU A 53 -9.10 -10.49 28.42
CA LEU A 53 -10.04 -11.43 29.03
C LEU A 53 -9.50 -12.07 30.31
N LEU A 54 -8.18 -12.23 30.44
CA LEU A 54 -7.54 -12.82 31.62
C LEU A 54 -7.57 -11.90 32.86
N GLY A 55 -7.70 -10.58 32.67
CA GLY A 55 -7.67 -9.59 33.76
C GLY A 55 -6.26 -9.33 34.32
N GLN A 56 -6.17 -8.51 35.37
CA GLN A 56 -4.90 -8.23 36.05
C GLN A 56 -4.56 -9.37 37.03
N GLY A 57 -3.42 -10.05 36.81
CA GLY A 57 -2.87 -11.04 37.75
C GLY A 57 -2.87 -12.50 37.26
N SER A 58 -3.72 -12.85 36.29
CA SER A 58 -3.81 -14.22 35.75
C SER A 58 -2.93 -14.38 34.51
N GLY A 59 -1.86 -15.17 34.62
CA GLY A 59 -1.05 -15.57 33.47
C GLY A 59 -1.76 -16.63 32.61
N LEU A 60 -1.61 -16.57 31.28
CA LEU A 60 -2.18 -17.57 30.36
C LEU A 60 -1.61 -18.97 30.61
N ASP A 61 -0.28 -19.06 30.76
CA ASP A 61 0.42 -20.31 31.04
C ASP A 61 1.82 -20.02 31.60
N ALA A 62 2.33 -20.90 32.48
CA ALA A 62 3.65 -20.73 33.11
C ALA A 62 4.83 -21.24 32.26
N GLY A 63 4.56 -21.88 31.12
CA GLY A 63 5.53 -22.48 30.21
C GLY A 63 6.22 -23.73 30.75
N MET A 64 5.67 -24.38 31.77
CA MET A 64 6.27 -25.53 32.48
C MET A 64 5.58 -26.84 32.11
N PRO A 65 6.29 -27.99 32.08
CA PRO A 65 5.68 -29.29 31.86
C PRO A 65 4.55 -29.57 32.86
N LYS A 66 3.48 -30.20 32.36
CA LYS A 66 2.32 -30.66 33.14
C LYS A 66 2.27 -32.18 33.13
N GLU A 67 1.78 -32.76 34.21
CA GLU A 67 1.65 -34.22 34.37
C GLU A 67 0.42 -34.77 33.65
N ARG A 68 -0.62 -33.95 33.48
CA ARG A 68 -1.92 -34.34 32.91
C ARG A 68 -2.46 -33.27 31.96
N GLY A 69 -3.31 -33.67 31.02
CA GLY A 69 -4.08 -32.73 30.20
C GLY A 69 -5.12 -31.99 31.05
N GLU A 70 -5.36 -30.72 30.77
CA GLU A 70 -6.42 -29.94 31.43
C GLU A 70 -7.18 -29.05 30.43
N PHE A 71 -8.44 -28.75 30.72
CA PHE A 71 -9.14 -27.66 30.03
C PHE A 71 -9.55 -26.55 30.99
N LEU A 72 -9.55 -25.32 30.50
CA LEU A 72 -9.87 -24.10 31.22
C LEU A 72 -10.86 -23.28 30.40
N VAL A 73 -11.81 -22.63 31.07
CA VAL A 73 -12.80 -21.79 30.41
C VAL A 73 -12.87 -20.44 31.09
N LEU A 74 -12.71 -19.38 30.30
CA LEU A 74 -13.04 -18.03 30.72
C LEU A 74 -14.20 -17.52 29.88
N GLY A 75 -15.27 -17.14 30.56
CA GLY A 75 -16.47 -16.65 29.92
C GLY A 75 -17.56 -16.34 30.91
N LYS A 76 -18.77 -16.18 30.38
CA LYS A 76 -19.96 -15.85 31.14
C LYS A 76 -21.07 -16.82 30.73
N CYS A 77 -22.04 -16.99 31.61
CA CYS A 77 -23.32 -17.53 31.22
C CYS A 77 -24.18 -16.42 30.61
N PHE A 78 -24.90 -16.73 29.54
CA PHE A 78 -25.83 -15.82 28.88
C PHE A 78 -27.23 -16.43 28.85
N ALA A 79 -28.24 -15.63 29.24
CA ALA A 79 -29.62 -15.94 28.92
C ALA A 79 -29.85 -15.86 27.40
N SER A 80 -30.86 -16.56 26.89
CA SER A 80 -31.28 -16.43 25.48
C SER A 80 -31.50 -14.96 25.11
N ARG A 81 -31.03 -14.54 23.93
CA ARG A 81 -31.05 -13.13 23.50
C ARG A 81 -32.43 -12.48 23.70
N GLY A 82 -32.45 -11.33 24.37
CA GLY A 82 -33.67 -10.58 24.67
C GLY A 82 -34.47 -11.10 25.88
N THR A 83 -34.01 -12.15 26.56
CA THR A 83 -34.64 -12.68 27.78
C THR A 83 -33.78 -12.40 29.01
N ARG A 84 -34.41 -12.35 30.18
CA ARG A 84 -33.73 -12.45 31.48
C ARG A 84 -34.24 -13.71 32.18
N ARG A 85 -33.35 -14.44 32.85
CA ARG A 85 -33.71 -15.65 33.61
C ARG A 85 -33.23 -15.50 35.04
N THR A 86 -33.89 -16.18 35.97
CA THR A 86 -33.48 -16.21 37.39
C THR A 86 -32.47 -17.33 37.65
N SER A 87 -32.45 -18.36 36.81
CA SER A 87 -31.43 -19.42 36.80
C SER A 87 -31.09 -19.91 35.38
N SER A 88 -29.91 -20.51 35.23
CA SER A 88 -29.47 -21.19 34.02
C SER A 88 -28.41 -22.24 34.34
N GLU A 89 -28.30 -23.29 33.52
CA GLU A 89 -27.20 -24.26 33.61
C GLU A 89 -26.18 -23.93 32.51
N VAL A 90 -24.89 -23.95 32.85
CA VAL A 90 -23.82 -24.00 31.84
C VAL A 90 -23.18 -25.39 31.88
N SER A 91 -22.87 -25.92 30.71
CA SER A 91 -22.10 -27.16 30.58
C SER A 91 -20.98 -27.00 29.56
N VAL A 92 -19.83 -27.59 29.88
CA VAL A 92 -18.70 -27.69 28.97
C VAL A 92 -18.23 -29.13 28.96
N ARG A 93 -18.28 -29.75 27.79
CA ARG A 93 -17.82 -31.11 27.53
C ARG A 93 -16.63 -31.06 26.58
N VAL A 94 -15.53 -31.70 26.95
CA VAL A 94 -14.32 -31.84 26.13
C VAL A 94 -13.92 -33.31 26.14
N GLY A 95 -14.13 -34.00 25.03
CA GLY A 95 -13.93 -35.45 24.94
C GLY A 95 -14.85 -36.20 25.92
N SER A 96 -14.23 -36.93 26.86
CA SER A 96 -14.95 -37.69 27.90
C SER A 96 -15.22 -36.89 29.18
N LEU A 97 -14.63 -35.70 29.36
CA LEU A 97 -14.84 -34.86 30.53
C LEU A 97 -16.04 -33.94 30.30
N GLU A 98 -16.88 -33.79 31.31
CA GLU A 98 -17.99 -32.84 31.33
C GLU A 98 -18.05 -32.14 32.68
N LYS A 99 -18.10 -30.81 32.65
CA LYS A 99 -18.36 -29.98 33.83
C LYS A 99 -19.68 -29.24 33.65
N ARG A 100 -20.55 -29.34 34.66
CA ARG A 100 -21.83 -28.63 34.73
C ARG A 100 -21.85 -27.72 35.94
N LEU A 101 -22.38 -26.51 35.77
CA LEU A 101 -22.55 -25.53 36.84
C LEU A 101 -23.97 -24.97 36.76
N LEU A 102 -24.63 -24.86 37.91
CA LEU A 102 -25.94 -24.23 38.02
C LEU A 102 -25.75 -22.79 38.48
N LEU A 103 -26.35 -21.86 37.74
CA LEU A 103 -26.20 -20.44 37.94
C LEU A 103 -27.51 -19.83 38.37
N PHE A 104 -27.44 -19.00 39.39
CA PHE A 104 -28.57 -18.25 39.92
C PHE A 104 -28.27 -16.76 39.91
N GLY A 105 -29.31 -15.95 39.72
CA GLY A 105 -29.27 -14.52 40.01
C GLY A 105 -28.85 -14.22 41.46
N ASN A 106 -28.60 -12.94 41.75
CA ASN A 106 -28.25 -12.54 43.11
C ASN A 106 -29.35 -12.95 44.10
N ARG A 107 -28.93 -13.64 45.18
CA ARG A 107 -29.75 -14.13 46.28
C ARG A 107 -29.10 -13.79 47.61
N TYR A 108 -29.90 -13.61 48.66
CA TYR A 108 -29.42 -13.24 49.98
C TYR A 108 -30.16 -14.01 51.07
N TRP A 109 -29.46 -14.35 52.15
CA TRP A 109 -30.08 -14.89 53.36
C TRP A 109 -30.88 -13.81 54.10
N MET A 110 -32.07 -14.16 54.58
CA MET A 110 -33.00 -13.34 55.35
C MET A 110 -33.57 -14.13 56.54
N GLU A 111 -34.02 -13.42 57.58
CA GLU A 111 -34.76 -14.03 58.70
C GLU A 111 -36.26 -14.06 58.39
N GLY A 112 -36.88 -15.24 58.48
CA GLY A 112 -38.30 -15.43 58.23
C GLY A 112 -38.89 -16.54 59.10
N GLY A 113 -39.88 -16.21 59.95
CA GLY A 113 -40.66 -17.19 60.72
C GLY A 113 -39.86 -18.08 61.68
N GLY A 114 -38.79 -17.57 62.30
CA GLY A 114 -37.93 -18.33 63.20
C GLY A 114 -36.83 -19.17 62.52
N SER A 115 -36.76 -19.15 61.19
CA SER A 115 -35.75 -19.83 60.37
C SER A 115 -35.07 -18.86 59.39
N ARG A 116 -33.85 -19.19 58.95
CA ARG A 116 -33.17 -18.44 57.88
C ARG A 116 -33.61 -18.98 56.52
N VAL A 117 -34.17 -18.12 55.69
CA VAL A 117 -34.60 -18.41 54.31
C VAL A 117 -33.85 -17.49 53.35
N PHE A 118 -33.72 -17.83 52.07
CA PHE A 118 -33.06 -16.96 51.08
C PHE A 118 -34.07 -16.37 50.08
N THR A 119 -33.74 -15.21 49.51
CA THR A 119 -34.56 -14.52 48.51
C THR A 119 -34.67 -15.31 47.21
N ASP A 120 -35.75 -15.08 46.44
CA ASP A 120 -35.79 -15.51 45.04
C ASP A 120 -34.61 -14.92 44.23
N PRO A 121 -34.03 -15.67 43.28
CA PRO A 121 -32.93 -15.17 42.47
C PRO A 121 -33.37 -14.02 41.56
N SER A 122 -32.60 -12.94 41.56
CA SER A 122 -32.84 -11.79 40.69
C SER A 122 -32.67 -12.14 39.20
N PRO A 123 -33.53 -11.67 38.27
CA PRO A 123 -33.33 -11.93 36.85
C PRO A 123 -32.00 -11.36 36.31
N PHE A 124 -31.25 -12.16 35.56
CA PHE A 124 -29.99 -11.75 34.93
C PHE A 124 -30.02 -11.96 33.41
N ALA A 125 -29.21 -11.18 32.70
CA ALA A 125 -28.90 -11.37 31.28
C ALA A 125 -27.59 -12.14 31.09
N GLU A 126 -26.59 -11.84 31.92
CA GLU A 126 -25.31 -12.55 31.95
C GLU A 126 -24.76 -12.67 33.38
N ILE A 127 -24.00 -13.73 33.65
CA ILE A 127 -23.25 -13.93 34.91
C ILE A 127 -21.82 -14.39 34.57
N PRO A 128 -20.77 -13.65 34.98
CA PRO A 128 -19.39 -14.08 34.81
C PRO A 128 -19.06 -15.36 35.59
N LEU A 129 -18.35 -16.30 34.96
CA LEU A 129 -17.90 -17.55 35.59
C LEU A 129 -16.54 -17.37 36.28
N LEU A 130 -16.52 -16.48 37.27
CA LEU A 130 -15.32 -16.15 38.06
C LEU A 130 -15.47 -16.65 39.50
N TRP A 131 -14.34 -16.82 40.20
CA TRP A 131 -14.30 -17.37 41.55
C TRP A 131 -15.04 -16.51 42.59
N GLU A 132 -15.16 -15.20 42.36
CA GLU A 132 -15.93 -14.26 43.18
C GLU A 132 -17.43 -14.58 43.19
N ASN A 133 -17.91 -15.30 42.17
CA ASN A 133 -19.30 -15.73 42.05
C ASN A 133 -19.54 -17.14 42.62
N GLY A 134 -18.49 -17.87 42.98
CA GLY A 134 -18.57 -19.18 43.65
C GLY A 134 -18.63 -19.08 45.18
N PHE A 135 -18.89 -20.22 45.83
CA PHE A 135 -18.93 -20.31 47.29
C PHE A 135 -17.55 -19.96 47.91
N GLY A 136 -17.54 -19.11 48.94
CA GLY A 136 -16.32 -18.74 49.66
C GLY A 136 -16.43 -17.42 50.41
N GLY A 137 -15.28 -16.77 50.61
CA GLY A 137 -15.17 -15.47 51.26
C GLY A 137 -13.91 -15.33 52.12
N LYS A 138 -13.66 -14.13 52.64
CA LYS A 138 -12.48 -13.81 53.44
C LYS A 138 -12.25 -14.84 54.57
N GLY A 139 -11.08 -15.48 54.61
CA GLY A 139 -10.78 -16.51 55.62
C GLY A 139 -11.27 -17.93 55.27
N TYR A 140 -11.93 -18.13 54.12
CA TYR A 140 -12.15 -19.45 53.55
C TYR A 140 -11.04 -19.76 52.54
N GLU A 141 -10.02 -20.50 52.98
CA GLU A 141 -8.76 -20.66 52.25
C GLU A 141 -8.89 -21.23 50.84
N ARG A 142 -9.92 -22.05 50.60
CA ARG A 142 -10.14 -22.71 49.29
C ARG A 142 -10.73 -21.80 48.23
N ASN A 143 -11.36 -20.69 48.61
CA ASN A 143 -11.81 -19.62 47.72
C ASN A 143 -11.98 -18.31 48.51
N PRO A 144 -10.88 -17.61 48.82
CA PRO A 144 -10.90 -16.42 49.67
C PRO A 144 -11.60 -15.22 49.02
N VAL A 145 -11.78 -15.22 47.69
CA VAL A 145 -12.41 -14.14 46.92
C VAL A 145 -13.91 -14.38 46.66
N GLY A 146 -14.42 -15.58 46.97
CA GLY A 146 -15.81 -15.97 46.78
C GLY A 146 -16.80 -15.28 47.72
N LYS A 147 -18.05 -15.75 47.70
CA LYS A 147 -19.14 -15.24 48.54
C LYS A 147 -20.02 -16.36 49.10
N GLY A 148 -20.79 -16.07 50.14
CA GLY A 148 -21.58 -17.08 50.87
C GLY A 148 -21.38 -17.07 52.38
N ILE A 149 -20.30 -16.45 52.87
CA ILE A 149 -19.92 -16.52 54.30
C ILE A 149 -20.11 -15.18 55.02
N HIS A 150 -19.62 -14.08 54.43
CA HIS A 150 -19.58 -12.78 55.10
C HIS A 150 -20.73 -11.86 54.65
N PRO A 151 -21.32 -11.09 55.57
CA PRO A 151 -22.36 -10.14 55.22
C PRO A 151 -21.77 -8.93 54.48
N ILE A 152 -22.51 -8.41 53.51
CA ILE A 152 -22.15 -7.21 52.76
C ILE A 152 -23.22 -6.12 52.97
N PRO A 153 -22.81 -4.83 53.03
CA PRO A 153 -23.76 -3.73 53.13
C PRO A 153 -24.55 -3.56 51.83
N MET A 154 -25.86 -3.42 51.96
CA MET A 154 -26.80 -3.10 50.88
C MET A 154 -27.01 -1.60 50.77
N GLN A 155 -27.46 -1.13 49.60
CA GLN A 155 -27.76 0.29 49.36
C GLN A 155 -28.86 0.85 50.27
N ASP A 156 -29.71 -0.01 50.82
CA ASP A 156 -30.77 0.34 51.76
C ASP A 156 -30.31 0.34 53.23
N GLY A 157 -28.99 0.19 53.48
CA GLY A 157 -28.39 0.20 54.82
C GLY A 157 -28.43 -1.13 55.55
N ARG A 158 -29.07 -2.19 55.01
CA ARG A 158 -29.05 -3.53 55.60
C ARG A 158 -27.72 -4.23 55.34
N SER A 159 -27.36 -5.19 56.19
CA SER A 159 -26.20 -6.06 55.98
C SER A 159 -26.70 -7.49 55.79
N LEU A 160 -26.54 -8.05 54.58
CA LEU A 160 -27.05 -9.38 54.22
C LEU A 160 -25.92 -10.26 53.72
N VAL A 161 -26.00 -11.57 53.97
CA VAL A 161 -25.05 -12.55 53.45
C VAL A 161 -25.51 -12.98 52.05
N PRO A 162 -24.74 -12.68 50.98
CA PRO A 162 -25.08 -13.10 49.62
C PRO A 162 -24.82 -14.59 49.45
N LEU A 163 -25.69 -15.30 48.73
CA LEU A 163 -25.41 -16.65 48.24
C LEU A 163 -24.51 -16.57 46.99
N PRO A 164 -23.71 -17.61 46.73
CA PRO A 164 -22.97 -17.69 45.47
C PRO A 164 -23.94 -17.73 44.28
N ASN A 165 -23.50 -17.20 43.13
CA ASN A 165 -24.24 -17.36 41.90
C ASN A 165 -23.94 -18.73 41.26
N ILE A 166 -22.75 -19.27 41.46
CA ILE A 166 -22.30 -20.53 40.88
C ILE A 166 -22.40 -21.62 41.95
N GLU A 167 -23.20 -22.65 41.66
CA GLU A 167 -23.35 -23.83 42.50
C GLU A 167 -23.11 -25.12 41.70
N ASP A 168 -22.68 -26.17 42.41
CA ASP A 168 -22.56 -27.51 41.84
C ASP A 168 -23.96 -28.17 41.78
N PRO A 169 -24.44 -28.63 40.62
CA PRO A 169 -25.75 -29.27 40.49
C PRO A 169 -25.94 -30.50 41.40
N SER A 170 -24.85 -31.17 41.79
CA SER A 170 -24.89 -32.33 42.69
C SER A 170 -24.99 -31.97 44.17
N ARG A 171 -24.74 -30.71 44.53
CA ARG A 171 -24.66 -30.27 45.94
C ARG A 171 -25.09 -28.80 46.09
N LEU A 172 -26.39 -28.58 45.93
CA LEU A 172 -27.01 -27.26 46.09
C LEU A 172 -27.03 -26.81 47.56
N ILE A 173 -26.93 -25.50 47.77
CA ILE A 173 -27.01 -24.87 49.10
C ILE A 173 -28.48 -24.73 49.48
N VAL A 174 -28.87 -25.38 50.58
CA VAL A 174 -30.22 -25.34 51.14
C VAL A 174 -30.24 -24.80 52.56
N SER A 175 -29.08 -24.78 53.24
CA SER A 175 -28.90 -24.30 54.61
C SER A 175 -27.76 -23.26 54.72
N PRO A 176 -27.86 -22.26 55.62
CA PRO A 176 -26.75 -21.33 55.91
C PRO A 176 -25.49 -22.01 56.44
N ASP A 177 -25.59 -23.24 56.94
CA ASP A 177 -24.47 -24.03 57.47
C ASP A 177 -23.79 -24.87 56.39
N ASP A 178 -24.35 -24.94 55.19
CA ASP A 178 -23.73 -25.67 54.08
C ASP A 178 -22.40 -25.02 53.70
N ARG A 179 -21.37 -25.85 53.56
CA ARG A 179 -20.03 -25.47 53.11
C ARG A 179 -19.64 -26.31 51.90
N PRO A 180 -20.26 -26.11 50.73
CA PRO A 180 -19.92 -26.88 49.54
C PRO A 180 -18.52 -26.54 49.04
N GLU A 181 -17.99 -27.41 48.18
CA GLU A 181 -16.75 -27.13 47.48
C GLU A 181 -16.94 -25.98 46.48
N PRO A 182 -16.04 -24.98 46.44
CA PRO A 182 -16.06 -23.97 45.40
C PRO A 182 -15.95 -24.63 44.02
N SER A 183 -16.90 -24.32 43.13
CA SER A 183 -16.99 -24.89 41.79
C SER A 183 -16.83 -23.78 40.76
N GLY A 184 -16.06 -24.04 39.70
CA GLY A 184 -15.72 -23.05 38.67
C GLY A 184 -15.03 -23.71 37.47
N LEU A 185 -14.71 -22.93 36.44
CA LEU A 185 -14.00 -23.37 35.23
C LEU A 185 -12.67 -22.63 34.99
N ALA A 186 -12.41 -21.59 35.77
CA ALA A 186 -11.25 -20.72 35.65
C ALA A 186 -10.03 -21.29 36.41
N PRO A 187 -8.80 -20.80 36.13
CA PRO A 187 -7.60 -21.23 36.85
C PRO A 187 -7.70 -20.96 38.36
N LEU A 188 -7.18 -21.88 39.18
CA LEU A 188 -6.97 -21.71 40.61
C LEU A 188 -5.72 -20.86 40.85
N ASP A 189 -5.78 -19.97 41.84
CA ASP A 189 -4.63 -19.15 42.25
C ASP A 189 -3.51 -20.04 42.86
N PRO A 190 -2.23 -19.78 42.57
CA PRO A 190 -1.13 -20.60 43.09
C PRO A 190 -1.00 -20.58 44.62
N MET A 191 -1.51 -19.56 45.30
CA MET A 191 -1.46 -19.42 46.77
C MET A 191 -2.60 -20.15 47.48
N TRP A 192 -3.59 -20.69 46.75
CA TRP A 192 -4.69 -21.43 47.37
C TRP A 192 -4.24 -22.85 47.75
N PRO A 193 -4.72 -23.41 48.87
CA PRO A 193 -4.26 -24.71 49.38
C PRO A 193 -4.30 -25.85 48.35
N GLN A 194 -5.26 -25.83 47.42
CA GLN A 194 -5.40 -26.81 46.34
C GLN A 194 -4.13 -26.92 45.50
N ARG A 195 -3.47 -25.79 45.21
CA ARG A 195 -2.22 -25.71 44.43
C ARG A 195 -1.00 -25.56 45.32
N PHE A 196 -1.04 -24.69 46.32
CA PHE A 196 0.10 -24.35 47.18
C PHE A 196 0.76 -25.59 47.80
N ARG A 197 -0.03 -26.59 48.23
CA ARG A 197 0.49 -27.86 48.77
C ARG A 197 1.36 -28.67 47.79
N LYS A 198 1.27 -28.40 46.49
CA LYS A 198 1.99 -29.10 45.41
C LYS A 198 3.37 -28.50 45.11
N GLN A 199 3.73 -27.36 45.69
CA GLN A 199 4.94 -26.60 45.32
C GLN A 199 6.28 -27.23 45.75
N GLY A 200 6.25 -28.20 46.66
CA GLY A 200 7.46 -28.83 47.26
C GLY A 200 8.00 -28.06 48.47
N THR A 201 9.13 -28.51 49.01
CA THR A 201 9.74 -27.98 50.23
C THR A 201 10.86 -26.98 49.91
N TYR A 202 10.72 -25.74 50.37
CA TYR A 202 11.68 -24.65 50.17
C TYR A 202 12.46 -24.34 51.46
N ASP A 203 13.36 -25.23 51.87
CA ASP A 203 14.17 -25.12 53.09
C ASP A 203 15.64 -24.70 52.80
N ASP A 204 16.48 -24.65 53.83
CA ASP A 204 17.91 -24.32 53.68
C ASP A 204 18.68 -25.33 52.83
N LYS A 205 18.23 -26.60 52.79
CA LYS A 205 18.82 -27.63 51.94
C LYS A 205 18.53 -27.31 50.47
N TRP A 206 17.28 -27.02 50.11
CA TRP A 206 16.93 -26.55 48.77
C TRP A 206 17.69 -25.28 48.39
N LYS A 207 17.77 -24.30 49.30
CA LYS A 207 18.48 -23.04 49.03
C LYS A 207 19.97 -23.25 48.74
N ARG A 208 20.62 -24.22 49.39
CA ARG A 208 22.04 -24.55 49.19
C ARG A 208 22.28 -25.43 47.96
N GLU A 209 21.40 -26.40 47.70
CA GLU A 209 21.65 -27.47 46.73
C GLU A 209 20.87 -27.32 45.42
N ARG A 210 19.80 -26.52 45.40
CA ARG A 210 18.81 -26.51 44.30
C ARG A 210 18.45 -25.13 43.76
N TRP A 211 18.57 -24.05 44.54
CA TRP A 211 18.34 -22.69 44.04
C TRP A 211 19.17 -22.42 42.77
N PRO A 212 18.60 -21.85 41.69
CA PRO A 212 17.26 -21.26 41.56
C PRO A 212 16.16 -22.21 41.02
N HIS A 213 16.40 -23.51 40.98
CA HIS A 213 15.46 -24.50 40.44
C HIS A 213 14.44 -25.00 41.47
N PHE A 214 13.41 -25.70 40.99
CA PHE A 214 12.35 -26.24 41.85
C PHE A 214 12.87 -27.36 42.78
N PRO A 215 12.27 -27.51 43.98
CA PRO A 215 12.52 -28.64 44.88
C PRO A 215 12.30 -30.00 44.19
N ASP A 216 13.07 -31.02 44.58
CA ASP A 216 12.93 -32.37 44.01
C ASP A 216 11.63 -33.08 44.41
N ASP A 217 11.01 -32.65 45.50
CA ASP A 217 9.73 -33.15 46.02
C ASP A 217 8.52 -32.37 45.49
N MET A 218 8.71 -31.41 44.57
CA MET A 218 7.62 -30.68 43.94
C MET A 218 6.73 -31.63 43.13
N ASN A 219 5.42 -31.51 43.34
CA ASN A 219 4.43 -32.14 42.46
C ASN A 219 4.14 -31.21 41.27
N TYR A 220 4.51 -31.64 40.07
CA TYR A 220 4.39 -30.84 38.85
C TYR A 220 2.94 -30.57 38.41
N GLU A 221 1.95 -31.26 38.98
CA GLU A 221 0.55 -30.84 38.88
C GLU A 221 0.27 -29.47 39.51
N PHE A 222 1.23 -28.88 40.22
CA PHE A 222 1.18 -27.46 40.56
C PHE A 222 0.95 -26.58 39.32
N PHE A 223 1.47 -26.98 38.16
CA PHE A 223 1.32 -26.24 36.90
C PHE A 223 0.01 -26.55 36.18
N ASN A 224 -0.69 -27.63 36.53
CA ASN A 224 -2.09 -27.80 36.18
C ASN A 224 -2.90 -26.81 37.02
N THR A 225 -3.49 -25.83 36.36
CA THR A 225 -4.17 -24.71 37.02
C THR A 225 -5.68 -24.89 37.10
N ALA A 226 -6.26 -25.80 36.33
CA ALA A 226 -7.69 -26.09 36.43
C ALA A 226 -8.02 -26.81 37.76
N PRO A 227 -9.30 -26.78 38.19
CA PRO A 227 -9.81 -27.70 39.20
C PRO A 227 -9.57 -29.18 38.83
N ASP A 228 -9.39 -30.04 39.84
CA ASP A 228 -8.97 -31.45 39.65
C ASP A 228 -9.96 -32.27 38.79
N ASP A 229 -11.23 -31.88 38.71
CA ASP A 229 -12.28 -32.52 37.91
C ASP A 229 -12.26 -32.11 36.42
N GLN A 230 -11.36 -31.22 36.03
CA GLN A 230 -11.08 -30.84 34.64
C GLN A 230 -9.77 -31.45 34.12
N PHE A 231 -9.14 -32.34 34.90
CA PHE A 231 -7.94 -33.06 34.49
C PHE A 231 -8.29 -34.34 33.74
N LEU A 232 -7.61 -34.56 32.63
CA LEU A 232 -7.67 -35.83 31.91
C LEU A 232 -6.81 -36.87 32.64
N PRO A 233 -7.15 -38.17 32.52
CA PRO A 233 -6.26 -39.24 32.96
C PRO A 233 -4.90 -39.24 32.25
N ASP A 234 -4.84 -38.69 31.03
CA ASP A 234 -3.65 -38.56 30.18
C ASP A 234 -3.67 -37.19 29.44
N PHE A 235 -2.96 -37.04 28.31
CA PHE A 235 -2.97 -35.85 27.46
C PHE A 235 -4.00 -35.93 26.33
N PHE A 236 -4.38 -34.77 25.78
CA PHE A 236 -5.22 -34.73 24.59
C PHE A 236 -4.46 -35.27 23.38
N GLN A 237 -5.17 -35.97 22.52
CA GLN A 237 -4.70 -36.52 21.25
C GLN A 237 -5.01 -35.59 20.07
N GLY A 238 -5.90 -34.61 20.24
CA GLY A 238 -6.45 -33.78 19.17
C GLY A 238 -7.69 -34.41 18.54
N GLU A 239 -8.59 -33.56 18.02
CA GLU A 239 -9.92 -33.91 17.48
C GLU A 239 -11.01 -34.24 18.50
N GLU A 240 -10.73 -34.18 19.80
CA GLU A 240 -11.74 -34.34 20.84
C GLU A 240 -12.89 -33.35 20.66
N VAL A 241 -14.11 -33.86 20.74
CA VAL A 241 -15.33 -33.05 20.60
C VAL A 241 -15.43 -32.06 21.75
N ILE A 242 -15.75 -30.81 21.41
CA ILE A 242 -16.02 -29.73 22.36
C ILE A 242 -17.51 -29.37 22.23
N GLU A 243 -18.24 -29.39 23.34
CA GLU A 243 -19.60 -28.89 23.41
C GLU A 243 -19.72 -27.89 24.56
N ILE A 244 -20.20 -26.68 24.27
CA ILE A 244 -20.36 -25.60 25.25
C ILE A 244 -21.81 -25.12 25.22
N ARG A 245 -22.47 -25.05 26.37
CA ARG A 245 -23.88 -24.62 26.50
C ARG A 245 -24.02 -23.34 27.30
N ASN A 246 -24.87 -22.44 26.81
CA ASN A 246 -25.30 -21.19 27.44
C ASN A 246 -24.17 -20.20 27.77
N MET A 247 -23.04 -20.25 27.03
CA MET A 247 -21.89 -19.37 27.25
C MET A 247 -21.60 -18.36 26.12
N HIS A 248 -22.56 -18.15 25.21
CA HIS A 248 -22.50 -17.12 24.18
C HIS A 248 -23.89 -16.52 23.94
N PRO A 249 -24.01 -15.19 23.71
CA PRO A 249 -25.30 -14.52 23.57
C PRO A 249 -26.12 -15.03 22.37
N ASP A 250 -25.47 -15.27 21.23
CA ASP A 250 -26.14 -15.71 19.99
C ASP A 250 -26.09 -17.23 19.74
N HIS A 251 -25.28 -17.97 20.50
CA HIS A 251 -25.02 -19.40 20.26
C HIS A 251 -25.21 -20.15 21.59
N GLN A 252 -26.45 -20.56 21.87
CA GLN A 252 -26.79 -21.27 23.12
C GLN A 252 -26.13 -22.65 23.22
N VAL A 253 -25.80 -23.27 22.08
CA VAL A 253 -24.96 -24.47 22.01
C VAL A 253 -23.89 -24.24 20.96
N ILE A 254 -22.63 -24.38 21.35
CA ILE A 254 -21.47 -24.36 20.46
C ILE A 254 -20.94 -25.78 20.40
N VAL A 255 -20.90 -26.36 19.20
CA VAL A 255 -20.30 -27.67 18.94
C VAL A 255 -19.05 -27.44 18.10
N SER A 256 -17.93 -27.97 18.56
CA SER A 256 -16.60 -27.82 17.97
C SER A 256 -15.74 -29.05 18.24
N ARG A 257 -14.44 -28.97 17.95
CA ARG A 257 -13.44 -29.96 18.37
C ARG A 257 -12.07 -29.31 18.51
N ILE A 258 -11.15 -30.01 19.17
CA ILE A 258 -9.74 -29.62 19.15
C ILE A 258 -9.22 -29.71 17.70
N PRO A 259 -8.49 -28.69 17.18
CA PRO A 259 -7.88 -28.72 15.86
C PRO A 259 -7.14 -30.03 15.56
N ALA A 260 -7.28 -30.57 14.35
CA ALA A 260 -6.60 -31.80 13.91
C ALA A 260 -5.13 -31.54 13.53
N ALA A 261 -4.44 -30.70 14.31
CA ALA A 261 -3.11 -30.19 14.02
C ALA A 261 -2.08 -30.86 14.92
N ALA A 262 -1.07 -31.49 14.33
CA ALA A 262 0.14 -31.92 15.00
C ALA A 262 1.18 -30.81 14.90
N LEU A 263 1.43 -30.12 16.01
CA LEU A 263 2.55 -29.19 16.09
C LEU A 263 3.84 -30.00 16.27
N ARG A 264 4.87 -29.70 15.49
CA ARG A 264 6.19 -30.33 15.60
C ARG A 264 7.23 -29.29 15.96
N CYS A 265 8.06 -29.61 16.94
CA CYS A 265 9.10 -28.73 17.46
C CYS A 265 10.46 -29.39 17.28
N PHE A 266 11.41 -28.67 16.69
CA PHE A 266 12.77 -29.15 16.47
C PHE A 266 13.76 -28.19 17.10
N VAL A 267 14.77 -28.74 17.76
CA VAL A 267 15.82 -27.98 18.42
C VAL A 267 17.17 -28.36 17.82
N THR A 268 17.92 -27.35 17.41
CA THR A 268 19.28 -27.49 16.92
C THR A 268 20.24 -27.15 18.06
N LYS A 269 20.95 -28.14 18.58
CA LYS A 269 21.92 -28.00 19.67
C LYS A 269 23.35 -27.96 19.15
N ILE A 270 24.19 -27.20 19.85
CA ILE A 270 25.63 -27.09 19.59
C ILE A 270 26.31 -28.11 20.50
N ASP A 271 26.94 -29.12 19.91
CA ASP A 271 27.79 -30.05 20.66
C ASP A 271 29.27 -29.80 20.32
N PRO A 272 30.10 -29.35 21.29
CA PRO A 272 31.52 -29.18 21.06
C PRO A 272 32.28 -30.47 20.72
N GLN A 273 31.70 -31.65 21.00
CA GLN A 273 32.34 -32.94 20.72
C GLN A 273 31.84 -33.63 19.45
N ALA A 274 30.83 -33.08 18.76
CA ALA A 274 30.33 -33.63 17.50
C ALA A 274 30.90 -32.85 16.30
N GLU A 275 31.01 -33.49 15.13
CA GLU A 275 31.44 -32.86 13.86
C GLU A 275 30.42 -31.84 13.30
N GLY A 276 29.34 -31.51 14.04
CA GLY A 276 28.33 -30.56 13.62
C GLY A 276 27.22 -30.35 14.66
N ASP A 277 26.22 -29.55 14.30
CA ASP A 277 25.05 -29.36 15.17
C ASP A 277 24.17 -30.60 15.21
N ILE A 278 23.56 -30.85 16.37
CA ILE A 278 22.57 -31.91 16.56
C ILE A 278 21.18 -31.31 16.28
N PHE A 279 20.52 -31.77 15.22
CA PHE A 279 19.12 -31.45 14.94
C PHE A 279 18.21 -32.56 15.46
N GLU A 280 17.43 -32.28 16.49
CA GLU A 280 16.55 -33.26 17.13
C GLU A 280 15.11 -32.76 17.18
N GLU A 281 14.17 -33.69 17.13
CA GLU A 281 12.76 -33.42 17.38
C GLU A 281 12.47 -33.45 18.89
N VAL A 282 11.85 -32.38 19.37
CA VAL A 282 11.26 -32.31 20.70
C VAL A 282 9.80 -32.72 20.59
N LYS A 283 9.49 -33.95 21.01
CA LYS A 283 8.12 -34.47 21.00
C LYS A 283 7.21 -33.58 21.85
N THR A 284 6.20 -33.01 21.22
CA THR A 284 5.19 -32.20 21.89
C THR A 284 3.89 -32.97 22.07
N ARG A 285 3.18 -32.69 23.17
CA ARG A 285 1.85 -33.21 23.48
C ARG A 285 0.90 -32.08 23.79
N ILE A 286 -0.40 -32.29 23.60
CA ILE A 286 -1.41 -31.28 23.95
C ILE A 286 -1.78 -31.47 25.42
N ASP A 287 -1.33 -30.54 26.27
CA ASP A 287 -1.57 -30.62 27.71
C ASP A 287 -2.54 -29.57 28.25
N THR A 288 -2.91 -28.56 27.46
CA THR A 288 -3.88 -27.56 27.91
C THR A 288 -4.76 -27.08 26.77
N LEU A 289 -6.06 -27.05 27.03
CA LEU A 289 -7.07 -26.42 26.18
C LEU A 289 -7.68 -25.22 26.90
N TRP A 290 -7.54 -24.04 26.32
CA TRP A 290 -8.25 -22.84 26.77
C TRP A 290 -9.45 -22.57 25.87
N LEU A 291 -10.60 -22.28 26.48
CA LEU A 291 -11.84 -21.93 25.78
C LEU A 291 -12.29 -20.53 26.21
N PHE A 292 -12.62 -19.71 25.22
CA PHE A 292 -13.16 -18.36 25.37
C PHE A 292 -14.50 -18.26 24.60
N PRO A 293 -15.59 -18.83 25.15
CA PRO A 293 -16.83 -19.01 24.40
C PRO A 293 -17.47 -17.68 24.00
N GLU A 294 -17.34 -16.64 24.84
CA GLU A 294 -17.89 -15.29 24.59
C GLU A 294 -17.40 -14.67 23.27
N ILE A 295 -16.16 -14.97 22.87
CA ILE A 295 -15.57 -14.48 21.61
C ILE A 295 -15.40 -15.57 20.55
N LEU A 296 -15.92 -16.78 20.79
CA LEU A 296 -15.82 -17.94 19.90
C LEU A 296 -14.37 -18.31 19.56
N ARG A 297 -13.51 -18.39 20.58
CA ARG A 297 -12.07 -18.68 20.40
C ARG A 297 -11.58 -19.77 21.34
N GLY A 298 -10.55 -20.49 20.90
CA GLY A 298 -9.83 -21.44 21.72
C GLY A 298 -8.32 -21.35 21.51
N ILE A 299 -7.56 -21.82 22.50
CA ILE A 299 -6.11 -22.01 22.40
C ILE A 299 -5.79 -23.46 22.75
N VAL A 300 -5.04 -24.12 21.88
CA VAL A 300 -4.42 -25.42 22.17
C VAL A 300 -2.95 -25.19 22.52
N VAL A 301 -2.51 -25.75 23.63
CA VAL A 301 -1.11 -25.64 24.10
C VAL A 301 -0.40 -26.96 23.90
N PHE A 302 0.65 -26.92 23.09
CA PHE A 302 1.55 -28.02 22.82
C PHE A 302 2.82 -27.85 23.65
N ARG A 303 3.19 -28.87 24.42
CA ARG A 303 4.38 -28.79 25.27
C ARG A 303 5.32 -29.97 25.04
N GLY A 304 6.60 -29.65 24.87
CA GLY A 304 7.68 -30.61 24.79
C GLY A 304 8.87 -30.16 25.62
N THR A 305 9.71 -31.10 26.04
CA THR A 305 10.89 -30.83 26.85
C THR A 305 12.12 -31.51 26.25
N THR A 306 13.27 -30.84 26.31
CA THR A 306 14.55 -31.43 25.91
C THR A 306 15.65 -31.03 26.87
N GLU A 307 16.64 -31.90 27.08
CA GLU A 307 17.79 -31.62 27.96
C GLU A 307 18.73 -30.60 27.31
N ILE A 308 19.19 -29.61 28.07
CA ILE A 308 20.16 -28.58 27.65
C ILE A 308 21.31 -28.51 28.66
N ARG A 309 22.46 -28.01 28.22
CA ARG A 309 23.68 -27.88 29.04
C ARG A 309 23.83 -26.51 29.71
N ASP A 310 23.23 -25.47 29.14
CA ASP A 310 23.24 -24.11 29.69
C ASP A 310 21.80 -23.67 29.97
N GLU A 311 21.51 -23.21 31.19
CA GLU A 311 20.20 -22.65 31.57
C GLU A 311 19.84 -21.37 30.79
N GLU A 312 20.82 -20.68 30.21
CA GLU A 312 20.59 -19.62 29.23
C GLU A 312 20.53 -20.14 27.78
N TYR A 313 20.31 -21.45 27.58
CA TYR A 313 20.16 -22.08 26.26
C TYR A 313 21.30 -21.71 25.30
N GLY A 314 22.51 -21.53 25.85
CA GLY A 314 23.73 -21.18 25.11
C GLY A 314 24.19 -22.29 24.16
N ASP A 315 23.85 -23.53 24.51
CA ASP A 315 24.00 -24.72 23.68
C ASP A 315 22.87 -24.88 22.65
N VAL A 316 21.89 -23.98 22.59
CA VAL A 316 20.79 -24.04 21.62
C VAL A 316 21.01 -23.02 20.49
N ARG A 317 21.30 -23.53 19.30
CA ARG A 317 21.48 -22.71 18.09
C ARG A 317 20.14 -22.19 17.57
N SER A 318 19.15 -23.07 17.42
CA SER A 318 17.84 -22.68 16.90
C SER A 318 16.69 -23.57 17.31
N ILE A 319 15.48 -23.03 17.25
CA ILE A 319 14.20 -23.74 17.38
C ILE A 319 13.43 -23.58 16.07
N TYR A 320 12.87 -24.66 15.54
CA TYR A 320 12.03 -24.65 14.34
C TYR A 320 10.66 -25.29 14.64
N LEU A 321 9.57 -24.56 14.36
CA LEU A 321 8.21 -25.02 14.53
C LEU A 321 7.54 -25.29 13.18
N ALA A 322 6.83 -26.40 13.09
CA ALA A 322 5.99 -26.76 11.96
C ALA A 322 4.62 -27.25 12.44
N THR A 323 3.62 -27.16 11.57
CA THR A 323 2.31 -27.78 11.78
C THR A 323 2.08 -28.76 10.64
N GLU A 324 1.72 -29.98 10.99
CA GLU A 324 1.18 -31.00 10.09
C GLU A 324 -0.29 -31.20 10.45
N MET A 325 -1.15 -31.40 9.45
CA MET A 325 -2.51 -31.86 9.74
C MET A 325 -2.45 -33.37 9.96
N LYS A 326 -3.26 -33.92 10.88
CA LYS A 326 -3.31 -35.38 11.11
C LYS A 326 -3.73 -36.18 9.87
N SER A 327 -4.42 -35.55 8.92
CA SER A 327 -4.74 -36.13 7.62
C SER A 327 -3.53 -36.29 6.70
N ASP A 328 -2.42 -35.58 6.96
CA ASP A 328 -1.22 -35.60 6.13
C ASP A 328 -0.31 -36.77 6.52
N ILE A 329 0.45 -37.28 5.55
CA ILE A 329 1.53 -38.24 5.83
C ILE A 329 2.62 -37.51 6.62
N ALA A 330 2.92 -37.99 7.83
CA ALA A 330 3.94 -37.42 8.71
C ALA A 330 5.30 -37.38 7.99
N ARG A 331 5.92 -36.20 7.93
CA ARG A 331 7.21 -36.03 7.25
C ARG A 331 8.36 -36.48 8.15
N SER A 332 9.49 -36.85 7.55
CA SER A 332 10.66 -37.28 8.33
C SER A 332 11.37 -36.11 9.02
N VAL A 333 12.22 -36.41 10.01
CA VAL A 333 13.01 -35.38 10.69
C VAL A 333 14.00 -34.72 9.72
N GLU A 334 14.54 -35.49 8.77
CA GLU A 334 15.47 -35.02 7.73
C GLU A 334 14.80 -34.00 6.80
N TYR A 335 13.53 -34.20 6.45
CA TYR A 335 12.75 -33.22 5.70
C TYR A 335 12.75 -31.85 6.40
N TYR A 336 12.57 -31.85 7.72
CA TYR A 336 12.54 -30.61 8.51
C TYR A 336 13.92 -30.04 8.76
N ALA A 337 14.96 -30.89 8.88
CA ALA A 337 16.35 -30.44 8.89
C ALA A 337 16.69 -29.70 7.59
N ASP A 338 16.28 -30.25 6.44
CA ASP A 338 16.46 -29.62 5.14
C ASP A 338 15.62 -28.36 4.95
N ALA A 339 14.37 -28.36 5.46
CA ALA A 339 13.52 -27.17 5.46
C ALA A 339 14.15 -26.05 6.31
N GLN A 340 14.66 -26.37 7.50
CA GLN A 340 15.38 -25.42 8.35
C GLN A 340 16.66 -24.93 7.66
N LYS A 341 17.44 -25.82 7.04
CA LYS A 341 18.62 -25.47 6.23
C LYS A 341 18.26 -24.56 5.05
N LYS A 342 17.13 -24.77 4.37
CA LYS A 342 16.64 -23.89 3.28
C LYS A 342 16.21 -22.51 3.80
N VAL A 343 15.67 -22.45 5.02
CA VAL A 343 15.37 -21.17 5.69
C VAL A 343 16.65 -20.46 6.15
N LEU A 344 17.69 -21.22 6.55
CA LEU A 344 19.01 -20.72 6.97
C LEU A 344 19.91 -20.30 5.77
N ASN A 345 19.88 -21.06 4.67
CA ASN A 345 20.62 -20.81 3.43
C ASN A 345 19.79 -19.96 2.48
N LEU A 346 19.98 -18.64 2.55
CA LEU A 346 19.36 -17.68 1.62
C LEU A 346 19.93 -17.75 0.18
N SER A 347 20.86 -18.66 -0.09
CA SER A 347 21.47 -18.91 -1.40
C SER A 347 21.11 -20.31 -1.89
N VAL A 348 20.07 -20.41 -2.71
CA VAL A 348 19.80 -21.59 -3.54
C VAL A 348 19.85 -21.13 -5.00
N PRO A 349 20.51 -21.90 -5.90
CA PRO A 349 20.64 -21.56 -7.32
C PRO A 349 19.27 -21.34 -7.92
N MET A 350 19.12 -20.24 -8.67
CA MET A 350 17.89 -19.95 -9.36
C MET A 350 17.91 -20.67 -10.71
N ASP A 351 16.87 -21.46 -10.98
CA ASP A 351 16.57 -21.90 -12.34
C ASP A 351 16.49 -20.64 -13.23
N PRO A 352 17.30 -20.54 -14.31
CA PRO A 352 17.32 -19.36 -15.17
C PRO A 352 16.12 -19.30 -16.13
N ALA A 353 15.33 -20.38 -16.28
CA ALA A 353 14.22 -20.42 -17.23
C ALA A 353 13.11 -19.38 -16.95
N PRO A 354 12.68 -19.14 -15.68
CA PRO A 354 11.76 -18.06 -15.35
C PRO A 354 12.33 -16.65 -15.56
N LEU A 355 13.64 -16.47 -15.35
CA LEU A 355 14.37 -15.22 -15.58
C LEU A 355 14.46 -14.91 -17.08
N SER A 356 14.76 -15.90 -17.90
CA SER A 356 14.82 -15.75 -19.36
C SER A 356 13.45 -15.37 -19.94
N LYS A 357 12.37 -16.06 -19.52
CA LYS A 357 11.00 -15.68 -19.88
C LYS A 357 10.56 -14.31 -19.33
N ALA A 358 11.08 -13.89 -18.18
CA ALA A 358 10.84 -12.55 -17.66
C ALA A 358 11.62 -11.49 -18.47
N ARG A 359 12.85 -11.81 -18.91
CA ARG A 359 13.70 -10.95 -19.76
C ARG A 359 13.06 -10.70 -21.12
N GLU A 360 12.55 -11.74 -21.77
CA GLU A 360 11.84 -11.66 -23.04
C GLU A 360 10.60 -10.73 -22.93
N LYS A 361 9.81 -10.91 -21.86
CA LYS A 361 8.62 -10.07 -21.59
C LYS A 361 8.96 -8.62 -21.22
N ILE A 362 10.09 -8.38 -20.57
CA ILE A 362 10.58 -7.02 -20.26
C ILE A 362 11.13 -6.35 -21.53
N GLY A 363 11.84 -7.09 -22.39
CA GLY A 363 12.27 -6.62 -23.71
C GLY A 363 11.08 -6.22 -24.59
N ASP A 364 10.04 -7.04 -24.64
CA ASP A 364 8.78 -6.74 -25.34
C ASP A 364 8.09 -5.48 -24.78
N ALA A 365 8.11 -5.28 -23.47
CA ALA A 365 7.53 -4.11 -22.82
C ALA A 365 8.33 -2.83 -23.14
N LEU A 366 9.66 -2.90 -23.17
CA LEU A 366 10.52 -1.77 -23.53
C LEU A 366 10.43 -1.40 -25.02
N LYS A 367 10.33 -2.40 -25.91
CA LYS A 367 10.03 -2.18 -27.34
C LYS A 367 8.72 -1.39 -27.51
N ARG A 368 7.70 -1.65 -26.69
CA ARG A 368 6.42 -0.89 -26.71
C ARG A 368 6.57 0.53 -26.17
N ILE A 369 7.33 0.75 -25.11
CA ILE A 369 7.54 2.09 -24.52
C ILE A 369 8.29 3.01 -25.49
N ARG A 370 9.33 2.51 -26.18
CA ARG A 370 10.07 3.30 -27.19
C ARG A 370 9.24 3.62 -28.44
N ALA A 371 8.18 2.86 -28.71
CA ALA A 371 7.31 3.10 -29.87
C ALA A 371 6.26 4.21 -29.67
N ILE A 372 6.10 4.71 -28.43
CA ILE A 372 5.09 5.73 -28.04
C ILE A 372 5.25 7.07 -28.79
N PRO A 373 6.45 7.66 -28.99
CA PRO A 373 6.58 8.93 -29.71
C PRO A 373 6.08 8.84 -31.15
N LYS A 374 6.36 7.72 -31.85
CA LYS A 374 5.80 7.44 -33.18
C LYS A 374 4.28 7.29 -33.15
N GLU A 375 3.69 6.73 -32.07
CA GLU A 375 2.23 6.64 -31.94
C GLU A 375 1.57 8.01 -31.77
N VAL A 376 2.19 8.89 -30.98
CA VAL A 376 1.74 10.28 -30.83
C VAL A 376 1.85 11.04 -32.15
N GLU A 377 2.96 10.88 -32.87
CA GLU A 377 3.15 11.52 -34.19
C GLU A 377 2.17 10.97 -35.24
N SER A 378 1.95 9.66 -35.30
CA SER A 378 0.95 9.04 -36.18
C SER A 378 -0.47 9.51 -35.87
N ALA A 379 -0.82 9.64 -34.58
CA ALA A 379 -2.11 10.19 -34.17
C ALA A 379 -2.24 11.67 -34.53
N LYS A 380 -1.15 12.45 -34.40
CA LYS A 380 -1.07 13.86 -34.80
C LYS A 380 -1.30 14.03 -36.30
N LEU A 381 -0.57 13.29 -37.14
CA LEU A 381 -0.71 13.35 -38.60
C LEU A 381 -2.13 12.97 -39.08
N LYS A 382 -2.74 11.95 -38.45
CA LYS A 382 -4.15 11.57 -38.70
C LYS A 382 -5.13 12.67 -38.32
N ALA A 383 -4.92 13.36 -37.20
CA ALA A 383 -5.77 14.47 -36.76
C ALA A 383 -5.59 15.74 -37.62
N MET A 384 -4.44 15.89 -38.27
CA MET A 384 -4.12 16.98 -39.19
C MET A 384 -4.55 16.69 -40.64
N GLY A 385 -5.10 15.51 -40.95
CA GLY A 385 -5.46 15.12 -42.32
C GLY A 385 -4.26 14.81 -43.22
N LYS A 386 -3.07 14.62 -42.64
CA LYS A 386 -1.81 14.31 -43.33
C LYS A 386 -1.46 12.81 -43.28
N ALA A 387 -2.43 11.96 -42.96
CA ALA A 387 -2.30 10.49 -42.98
C ALA A 387 -3.68 9.87 -43.22
N PRO A 388 -3.78 8.71 -43.90
CA PRO A 388 -5.05 8.08 -44.23
C PRO A 388 -5.79 7.60 -42.97
N VAL A 389 -7.11 7.86 -42.92
CA VAL A 389 -7.99 7.46 -41.81
C VAL A 389 -9.09 6.55 -42.33
N MET A 390 -9.25 5.37 -41.71
CA MET A 390 -10.38 4.48 -42.01
C MET A 390 -11.70 5.21 -41.67
N PRO A 391 -12.66 5.31 -42.60
CA PRO A 391 -13.97 5.90 -42.30
C PRO A 391 -14.68 5.04 -41.24
N ARG A 392 -14.87 5.62 -40.04
CA ARG A 392 -15.57 5.00 -38.90
C ARG A 392 -16.72 5.87 -38.46
N THR A 393 -17.77 5.24 -37.96
CA THR A 393 -18.85 5.95 -37.26
C THR A 393 -18.36 6.41 -35.88
N PRO A 394 -18.86 7.53 -35.34
CA PRO A 394 -18.38 8.01 -34.04
C PRO A 394 -18.71 7.08 -32.87
N ALA A 395 -19.78 6.27 -32.98
CA ALA A 395 -20.11 5.20 -32.04
C ALA A 395 -19.01 4.12 -31.97
N GLU A 396 -18.42 3.74 -33.11
CA GLU A 396 -17.30 2.80 -33.16
C GLU A 396 -16.01 3.39 -32.58
N MET A 397 -15.83 4.71 -32.64
CA MET A 397 -14.69 5.40 -32.02
C MET A 397 -14.79 5.41 -30.48
N ALA A 398 -15.98 5.69 -29.95
CA ALA A 398 -16.23 5.66 -28.50
C ALA A 398 -16.07 4.26 -27.92
N GLN A 399 -16.62 3.24 -28.60
CA GLN A 399 -16.56 1.85 -28.15
C GLN A 399 -15.15 1.26 -28.20
N LYS A 400 -14.32 1.72 -29.16
CA LYS A 400 -12.92 1.31 -29.28
C LYS A 400 -12.01 1.97 -28.24
N ALA A 401 -12.27 3.23 -27.90
CA ALA A 401 -11.59 3.90 -26.80
C ALA A 401 -11.88 3.23 -25.45
N GLU A 402 -13.14 2.86 -25.22
CA GLU A 402 -13.58 2.18 -24.01
C GLU A 402 -12.94 0.79 -23.85
N THR A 403 -12.88 0.00 -24.93
CA THR A 403 -12.20 -1.31 -24.92
C THR A 403 -10.69 -1.18 -24.72
N MET A 404 -10.03 -0.14 -25.25
CA MET A 404 -8.60 0.11 -24.97
C MET A 404 -8.34 0.45 -23.49
N ILE A 405 -9.16 1.30 -22.88
CA ILE A 405 -9.03 1.68 -21.46
C ILE A 405 -9.28 0.48 -20.55
N GLN A 406 -10.30 -0.34 -20.86
CA GLN A 406 -10.58 -1.59 -20.16
C GLN A 406 -9.42 -2.59 -20.29
N SER A 407 -8.80 -2.69 -21.47
CA SER A 407 -7.64 -3.57 -21.68
C SER A 407 -6.39 -3.13 -20.91
N ALA A 408 -6.15 -1.82 -20.81
CA ALA A 408 -5.04 -1.27 -20.02
C ALA A 408 -5.28 -1.44 -18.51
N GLY A 409 -6.52 -1.23 -18.05
CA GLY A 409 -6.92 -1.48 -16.66
C GLY A 409 -6.76 -2.95 -16.24
N THR A 410 -7.20 -3.89 -17.09
CA THR A 410 -7.05 -5.34 -16.82
C THR A 410 -5.60 -5.79 -16.80
N LEU A 411 -4.75 -5.22 -17.66
CA LEU A 411 -3.30 -5.47 -17.65
C LEU A 411 -2.63 -4.92 -16.38
N LEU A 412 -3.00 -3.71 -15.95
CA LEU A 412 -2.51 -3.10 -14.70
C LEU A 412 -2.88 -3.97 -13.50
N THR A 413 -4.13 -4.41 -13.41
CA THR A 413 -4.61 -5.32 -12.35
C THR A 413 -3.84 -6.64 -12.32
N ARG A 414 -3.53 -7.21 -13.50
CA ARG A 414 -2.75 -8.45 -13.59
C ARG A 414 -1.30 -8.26 -13.12
N ILE A 415 -0.68 -7.13 -13.45
CA ILE A 415 0.68 -6.78 -13.01
C ILE A 415 0.69 -6.51 -11.51
N GLU A 416 -0.28 -5.76 -10.98
CA GLU A 416 -0.42 -5.47 -9.56
C GLU A 416 -0.66 -6.74 -8.75
N THR A 417 -1.52 -7.64 -9.22
CA THR A 417 -1.76 -8.95 -8.57
C THR A 417 -0.47 -9.75 -8.50
N ARG A 418 0.35 -9.70 -9.55
CA ARG A 418 1.66 -10.36 -9.58
C ARG A 418 2.70 -9.65 -8.71
N ALA A 419 2.70 -8.32 -8.65
CA ALA A 419 3.54 -7.53 -7.78
C ALA A 419 3.18 -7.74 -6.29
N LYS A 420 1.89 -7.82 -5.95
CA LYS A 420 1.38 -8.19 -4.61
C LYS A 420 1.73 -9.64 -4.26
N SER A 421 1.64 -10.57 -5.23
CA SER A 421 2.09 -11.95 -5.05
C SER A 421 3.62 -12.04 -4.84
N MET A 422 4.40 -11.25 -5.56
CA MET A 422 5.85 -11.15 -5.40
C MET A 422 6.23 -10.42 -4.12
N GLN A 423 5.47 -9.43 -3.66
CA GLN A 423 5.65 -8.78 -2.36
C GLN A 423 5.29 -9.74 -1.22
N SER A 424 4.25 -10.55 -1.39
CA SER A 424 3.89 -11.61 -0.45
C SER A 424 4.98 -12.70 -0.38
N ARG A 425 5.56 -13.11 -1.53
CA ARG A 425 6.65 -14.10 -1.57
C ARG A 425 8.01 -13.55 -1.17
N TRP A 426 8.35 -12.32 -1.58
CA TRP A 426 9.72 -11.77 -1.57
C TRP A 426 9.84 -10.37 -0.95
N GLY A 427 8.75 -9.78 -0.45
CA GLY A 427 8.75 -8.44 0.16
C GLY A 427 9.59 -8.32 1.43
N HIS A 428 9.96 -9.45 2.04
CA HIS A 428 10.93 -9.52 3.13
C HIS A 428 12.40 -9.45 2.66
N ARG A 429 12.66 -9.52 1.34
CA ARG A 429 14.00 -9.51 0.72
C ARG A 429 14.26 -8.29 -0.16
N ALA A 430 13.23 -7.70 -0.77
CA ALA A 430 13.33 -6.49 -1.57
C ALA A 430 12.03 -5.67 -1.52
N ARG A 431 12.14 -4.34 -1.51
CA ARG A 431 10.98 -3.45 -1.55
C ARG A 431 10.34 -3.51 -2.94
N ILE A 432 9.09 -3.97 -3.00
CA ILE A 432 8.26 -3.98 -4.22
C ILE A 432 7.19 -2.89 -4.05
N PRO A 433 7.26 -1.80 -4.83
CA PRO A 433 6.40 -0.63 -4.63
C PRO A 433 5.00 -0.86 -5.21
N VAL A 434 4.16 -1.58 -4.47
CA VAL A 434 2.74 -1.78 -4.83
C VAL A 434 1.89 -0.54 -4.60
N GLU A 435 2.33 0.37 -3.73
CA GLU A 435 1.72 1.68 -3.51
C GLU A 435 1.73 2.62 -4.76
N GLU A 436 2.46 2.28 -5.82
CA GLU A 436 2.51 3.07 -7.07
C GLU A 436 1.38 2.74 -8.07
N PHE A 437 0.64 1.64 -7.88
CA PHE A 437 -0.44 1.25 -8.81
C PHE A 437 -1.72 2.09 -8.66
N ASP A 438 -2.00 2.62 -7.47
CA ASP A 438 -3.19 3.43 -7.21
C ASP A 438 -3.19 4.79 -7.96
N PRO A 439 -2.09 5.58 -7.96
CA PRO A 439 -2.04 6.80 -8.78
C PRO A 439 -2.07 6.50 -10.30
N LEU A 440 -1.54 5.36 -10.75
CA LEU A 440 -1.63 4.93 -12.16
C LEU A 440 -3.07 4.59 -12.58
N ARG A 441 -3.85 3.95 -11.70
CA ARG A 441 -5.27 3.63 -11.93
C ARG A 441 -6.10 4.92 -12.02
N ALA A 442 -5.88 5.85 -11.10
CA ALA A 442 -6.54 7.16 -11.12
C ALA A 442 -6.23 7.97 -12.41
N GLY A 443 -5.00 7.84 -12.93
CA GLY A 443 -4.59 8.43 -14.21
C GLY A 443 -5.31 7.85 -15.44
N LEU A 444 -5.46 6.51 -15.50
CA LEU A 444 -6.19 5.81 -16.56
C LEU A 444 -7.69 6.18 -16.57
N GLU A 445 -8.32 6.23 -15.40
CA GLU A 445 -9.73 6.60 -15.26
C GLU A 445 -10.00 8.07 -15.64
N LYS A 446 -9.06 8.97 -15.30
CA LYS A 446 -9.13 10.38 -15.69
C LYS A 446 -9.00 10.54 -17.21
N THR A 447 -8.05 9.86 -17.82
CA THR A 447 -7.84 9.87 -19.28
C THR A 447 -9.06 9.34 -20.02
N GLY A 448 -9.70 8.28 -19.49
CA GLY A 448 -10.92 7.72 -20.07
C GLY A 448 -12.17 8.60 -19.95
N ARG A 449 -12.22 9.51 -18.98
CA ARG A 449 -13.28 10.54 -18.92
C ARG A 449 -13.04 11.64 -19.96
N THR A 450 -11.83 12.15 -20.05
CA THR A 450 -11.47 13.19 -21.02
C THR A 450 -11.66 12.75 -22.48
N ILE A 451 -11.37 11.48 -22.82
CA ILE A 451 -11.61 10.95 -24.16
C ILE A 451 -13.12 10.85 -24.47
N ARG A 452 -13.97 10.50 -23.49
CA ARG A 452 -15.43 10.46 -23.67
C ARG A 452 -16.02 11.86 -23.86
N GLU A 453 -15.52 12.84 -23.10
CA GLU A 453 -15.90 14.25 -23.22
C GLU A 453 -15.51 14.80 -24.60
N ALA A 454 -14.26 14.58 -25.05
CA ALA A 454 -13.80 15.00 -26.36
C ALA A 454 -14.52 14.29 -27.53
N ALA A 455 -14.86 13.00 -27.40
CA ALA A 455 -15.64 12.28 -28.40
C ALA A 455 -17.08 12.79 -28.49
N GLY A 456 -17.69 13.18 -27.36
CA GLY A 456 -18.99 13.83 -27.31
C GLY A 456 -18.99 15.23 -27.94
N GLU A 457 -17.93 16.01 -27.71
CA GLU A 457 -17.75 17.34 -28.34
C GLU A 457 -17.55 17.26 -29.86
N ILE A 458 -16.85 16.22 -30.35
CA ILE A 458 -16.66 15.99 -31.80
C ILE A 458 -17.96 15.49 -32.47
N GLU A 459 -18.76 14.69 -31.79
CA GLU A 459 -20.11 14.28 -32.25
C GLU A 459 -21.07 15.47 -32.29
N ALA A 460 -21.04 16.35 -31.29
CA ALA A 460 -21.77 17.61 -31.29
C ALA A 460 -21.32 18.52 -32.43
N ALA A 461 -20.01 18.68 -32.64
CA ALA A 461 -19.45 19.49 -33.73
C ALA A 461 -19.73 18.92 -35.12
N LYS A 462 -19.79 17.58 -35.30
CA LYS A 462 -20.16 16.95 -36.57
C LYS A 462 -21.67 17.03 -36.86
N ARG A 463 -22.53 16.91 -35.85
CA ARG A 463 -23.97 17.19 -36.00
C ARG A 463 -24.20 18.66 -36.31
N ASP A 464 -23.49 19.56 -35.61
CA ASP A 464 -23.56 21.00 -35.83
C ASP A 464 -22.96 21.44 -37.19
N ALA A 465 -22.06 20.67 -37.80
CA ALA A 465 -21.51 20.93 -39.13
C ALA A 465 -22.31 20.27 -40.27
N GLY A 466 -22.83 19.06 -40.06
CA GLY A 466 -23.58 18.27 -41.05
C GLY A 466 -25.04 18.69 -41.21
N ASP A 467 -25.74 18.90 -40.09
CA ASP A 467 -27.16 19.33 -40.12
C ASP A 467 -27.31 20.80 -40.49
N ALA A 468 -26.27 21.60 -40.23
CA ALA A 468 -26.23 23.01 -40.61
C ALA A 468 -25.97 23.25 -42.10
N GLY A 469 -25.54 22.28 -42.90
CA GLY A 469 -25.38 22.45 -44.35
C GLY A 469 -26.68 22.22 -45.12
N ALA A 470 -27.31 21.07 -44.87
CA ALA A 470 -28.49 20.62 -45.63
C ALA A 470 -29.79 21.30 -45.15
N GLN A 471 -30.02 21.46 -43.84
CA GLN A 471 -31.21 22.15 -43.33
C GLN A 471 -31.14 23.67 -43.54
N LYS A 472 -29.95 24.26 -43.75
CA LYS A 472 -29.81 25.70 -44.02
C LYS A 472 -30.31 26.09 -45.41
N ILE A 473 -30.08 25.25 -46.43
CA ILE A 473 -30.60 25.52 -47.78
C ILE A 473 -32.14 25.45 -47.78
N GLU A 474 -32.73 24.53 -47.02
CA GLU A 474 -34.19 24.40 -46.88
C GLU A 474 -34.83 25.46 -45.95
N ARG A 475 -34.19 25.84 -44.83
CA ARG A 475 -34.70 26.90 -43.94
C ARG A 475 -34.58 28.29 -44.55
N PHE A 476 -33.56 28.55 -45.36
CA PHE A 476 -33.43 29.81 -46.12
C PHE A 476 -34.48 29.89 -47.24
N LYS A 477 -34.82 28.76 -47.89
CA LYS A 477 -35.91 28.65 -48.87
C LYS A 477 -37.31 28.70 -48.26
N SER A 478 -37.51 28.28 -47.01
CA SER A 478 -38.84 28.16 -46.38
C SER A 478 -39.28 29.35 -45.51
N LYS A 479 -38.36 30.25 -45.11
CA LYS A 479 -38.70 31.45 -44.32
C LYS A 479 -38.84 32.73 -45.13
N ALA A 480 -38.28 32.80 -46.32
CA ALA A 480 -38.57 33.87 -47.26
C ALA A 480 -39.75 33.39 -48.12
N SER A 481 -40.90 34.03 -48.00
CA SER A 481 -42.07 33.60 -48.76
C SER A 481 -41.72 33.67 -50.26
N ALA A 482 -42.05 32.64 -51.02
CA ALA A 482 -41.75 32.57 -52.45
C ALA A 482 -42.32 33.78 -53.25
N GLY A 483 -43.25 34.54 -52.66
CA GLY A 483 -43.79 35.80 -53.20
C GLY A 483 -42.95 37.05 -52.92
N GLU A 484 -42.11 37.07 -51.88
CA GLU A 484 -41.27 38.22 -51.51
C GLU A 484 -39.90 38.20 -52.22
N ILE A 485 -39.31 37.01 -52.41
CA ILE A 485 -38.05 36.84 -53.18
C ILE A 485 -38.25 37.18 -54.67
N LYS A 486 -39.44 36.90 -55.21
CA LYS A 486 -39.77 37.17 -56.62
C LYS A 486 -39.94 38.66 -56.94
N LYS A 487 -40.21 39.50 -55.94
CA LYS A 487 -40.29 40.97 -56.09
C LYS A 487 -38.92 41.65 -56.17
N VAL A 488 -37.85 40.96 -55.77
CA VAL A 488 -36.52 41.56 -55.54
C VAL A 488 -35.44 41.06 -56.53
N GLY A 489 -35.64 39.93 -57.20
CA GLY A 489 -34.86 39.57 -58.40
C GLY A 489 -33.37 39.26 -58.19
N ALA A 490 -32.97 38.61 -57.09
CA ALA A 490 -31.59 38.17 -56.85
C ALA A 490 -31.42 36.65 -57.05
N ASP A 491 -30.50 36.24 -57.92
CA ASP A 491 -30.14 34.84 -58.15
C ASP A 491 -29.10 34.37 -57.12
N LEU A 492 -29.47 33.33 -56.36
CA LEU A 492 -28.78 32.85 -55.16
C LEU A 492 -27.85 31.66 -55.42
N GLU A 493 -27.82 31.08 -56.62
CA GLU A 493 -27.02 29.88 -56.91
C GLU A 493 -25.51 30.15 -57.15
N SER A 494 -25.10 31.40 -57.33
CA SER A 494 -23.72 31.77 -57.66
C SER A 494 -22.71 31.81 -56.49
N LEU A 495 -23.08 31.32 -55.30
CA LEU A 495 -22.33 31.56 -54.05
C LEU A 495 -21.49 30.39 -53.50
N PHE A 496 -21.39 29.23 -54.16
CA PHE A 496 -20.63 28.07 -53.65
C PHE A 496 -19.73 27.37 -54.70
N PRO A 497 -18.40 27.24 -54.50
CA PRO A 497 -17.53 26.41 -55.36
C PRO A 497 -17.21 25.03 -54.74
N THR A 498 -17.21 23.97 -55.55
CA THR A 498 -16.67 22.62 -55.25
C THR A 498 -15.84 22.14 -56.45
N GLY A 499 -14.55 21.81 -56.25
CA GLY A 499 -13.71 21.17 -57.28
C GLY A 499 -13.54 19.67 -57.02
N PRO A 500 -13.44 18.80 -58.05
CA PRO A 500 -13.34 17.34 -57.88
C PRO A 500 -11.90 16.86 -57.59
N LEU A 501 -11.77 15.81 -56.78
CA LEU A 501 -10.55 14.99 -56.63
C LEU A 501 -10.34 14.12 -57.89
N HIS A 502 -9.08 13.81 -58.23
CA HIS A 502 -8.74 13.00 -59.40
C HIS A 502 -9.25 11.54 -59.24
N PRO A 503 -9.85 10.89 -60.27
CA PRO A 503 -10.47 9.56 -60.15
C PRO A 503 -9.56 8.46 -59.57
N TRP A 504 -8.25 8.53 -59.83
CA TRP A 504 -7.23 7.64 -59.24
C TRP A 504 -7.24 7.66 -57.71
N GLN A 505 -7.39 8.84 -57.10
CA GLN A 505 -7.38 9.01 -55.65
C GLN A 505 -8.64 8.43 -55.01
N ASP A 506 -9.80 8.67 -55.61
CA ASP A 506 -11.08 8.17 -55.09
C ASP A 506 -11.18 6.65 -55.24
N ARG A 507 -10.91 6.11 -56.43
CA ARG A 507 -11.01 4.66 -56.71
C ARG A 507 -9.92 3.84 -56.01
N GLY A 508 -8.69 4.34 -56.00
CA GLY A 508 -7.58 3.67 -55.33
C GLY A 508 -7.79 3.60 -53.82
N PHE A 509 -8.30 4.66 -53.21
CA PHE A 509 -8.61 4.68 -51.78
C PHE A 509 -9.78 3.75 -51.43
N GLU A 510 -10.85 3.74 -52.24
CA GLU A 510 -11.97 2.78 -52.09
C GLU A 510 -11.51 1.33 -52.17
N PHE A 511 -10.63 1.01 -53.13
CA PHE A 511 -10.05 -0.32 -53.29
C PHE A 511 -9.24 -0.73 -52.06
N ALA A 512 -8.34 0.15 -51.59
CA ALA A 512 -7.53 -0.10 -50.39
C ALA A 512 -8.39 -0.31 -49.13
N VAL A 513 -9.45 0.50 -48.94
CA VAL A 513 -10.41 0.34 -47.82
C VAL A 513 -11.11 -1.01 -47.90
N ARG A 514 -11.55 -1.43 -49.09
CA ARG A 514 -12.23 -2.72 -49.31
C ARG A 514 -11.31 -3.89 -48.96
N CYS A 515 -10.10 -3.93 -49.51
CA CYS A 515 -9.12 -4.98 -49.24
C CYS A 515 -8.68 -4.99 -47.76
N ARG A 516 -8.60 -3.82 -47.13
CA ARG A 516 -8.28 -3.71 -45.71
C ARG A 516 -9.37 -4.33 -44.83
N LYS A 517 -10.64 -4.03 -45.11
CA LYS A 517 -11.79 -4.62 -44.40
C LYS A 517 -11.86 -6.13 -44.63
N ALA A 518 -11.54 -6.59 -45.84
CA ALA A 518 -11.45 -8.02 -46.14
C ALA A 518 -10.39 -8.70 -45.25
N LEU A 519 -9.19 -8.09 -45.10
CA LEU A 519 -8.15 -8.64 -44.23
C LEU A 519 -8.55 -8.61 -42.75
N GLU A 520 -9.31 -7.61 -42.29
CA GLU A 520 -9.82 -7.55 -40.91
C GLU A 520 -10.77 -8.73 -40.58
N ASN A 521 -11.47 -9.25 -41.59
CA ASN A 521 -12.40 -10.38 -41.46
C ASN A 521 -11.77 -11.75 -41.82
N ASP A 522 -10.61 -11.78 -42.47
CA ASP A 522 -9.89 -12.99 -42.83
C ASP A 522 -8.83 -13.36 -41.78
N ARG A 523 -9.22 -14.26 -40.87
CA ARG A 523 -8.35 -14.72 -39.79
C ARG A 523 -7.15 -15.54 -40.27
N GLU A 524 -7.30 -16.29 -41.36
CA GLU A 524 -6.22 -17.14 -41.87
C GLU A 524 -5.09 -16.30 -42.45
N SER A 525 -5.43 -15.29 -43.26
CA SER A 525 -4.46 -14.34 -43.81
C SER A 525 -3.77 -13.51 -42.71
N GLN A 526 -4.50 -13.15 -41.64
CA GLN A 526 -3.89 -12.52 -40.46
C GLN A 526 -2.88 -13.44 -39.76
N GLU A 527 -3.21 -14.71 -39.57
CA GLU A 527 -2.32 -15.70 -38.95
C GLU A 527 -1.08 -16.00 -39.82
N ARG A 528 -1.19 -15.94 -41.16
CA ARG A 528 -0.04 -16.00 -42.07
C ARG A 528 0.89 -14.80 -41.89
N LEU A 529 0.35 -13.58 -41.83
CA LEU A 529 1.16 -12.38 -41.58
C LEU A 529 1.81 -12.40 -40.19
N PHE A 530 1.13 -12.91 -39.16
CA PHE A 530 1.71 -13.07 -37.82
C PHE A 530 2.84 -14.10 -37.79
N ARG A 531 2.73 -15.19 -38.58
CA ARG A 531 3.80 -16.20 -38.71
C ARG A 531 5.06 -15.63 -39.34
N LEU A 532 4.93 -14.65 -40.24
CA LEU A 532 6.07 -13.88 -40.77
C LEU A 532 6.67 -12.88 -39.78
N GLY A 533 6.13 -12.78 -38.56
CA GLY A 533 6.62 -11.86 -37.53
C GLY A 533 6.04 -10.45 -37.62
N LEU A 534 5.17 -10.14 -38.58
CA LEU A 534 4.49 -8.84 -38.66
C LEU A 534 3.49 -8.68 -37.50
N ARG A 535 3.51 -7.52 -36.85
CA ARG A 535 2.63 -7.20 -35.73
C ARG A 535 1.36 -6.55 -36.23
N LYS A 536 0.27 -6.70 -35.47
CA LYS A 536 -1.03 -6.06 -35.72
C LYS A 536 -0.96 -4.55 -35.97
N ARG A 537 0.04 -3.87 -35.38
CA ARG A 537 0.28 -2.43 -35.59
C ARG A 537 0.78 -2.17 -37.01
N THR A 538 1.89 -2.79 -37.41
CA THR A 538 2.51 -2.63 -38.74
C THR A 538 1.52 -2.96 -39.85
N ILE A 539 0.79 -4.06 -39.70
CA ILE A 539 -0.28 -4.45 -40.62
C ILE A 539 -1.32 -3.33 -40.77
N ARG A 540 -1.67 -2.62 -39.69
CA ARG A 540 -2.66 -1.53 -39.68
C ARG A 540 -2.11 -0.21 -40.20
N GLU A 541 -0.89 0.15 -39.83
CA GLU A 541 -0.26 1.41 -40.22
C GLU A 541 0.13 1.41 -41.70
N ALA A 542 0.55 0.27 -42.23
CA ALA A 542 0.82 0.08 -43.65
C ALA A 542 -0.43 -0.21 -44.49
N TRP A 543 -1.63 -0.18 -43.90
CA TRP A 543 -2.90 -0.41 -44.61
C TRP A 543 -2.97 -1.72 -45.42
N LEU A 544 -2.25 -2.76 -44.99
CA LEU A 544 -2.24 -4.05 -45.70
C LEU A 544 -3.65 -4.60 -45.83
N GLY A 545 -3.97 -5.16 -46.99
CA GLY A 545 -5.28 -5.72 -47.30
C GLY A 545 -5.16 -7.07 -48.00
N ILE A 546 -6.29 -7.75 -48.16
CA ILE A 546 -6.36 -8.96 -48.99
C ILE A 546 -7.37 -8.73 -50.11
N HIS A 547 -6.99 -9.08 -51.33
CA HIS A 547 -7.90 -9.15 -52.46
C HIS A 547 -8.17 -10.63 -52.76
N ALA A 548 -9.43 -11.06 -52.62
CA ALA A 548 -9.79 -12.47 -52.60
C ALA A 548 -9.80 -13.12 -53.99
N GLU A 549 -10.21 -12.39 -55.03
CA GLU A 549 -10.39 -12.91 -56.39
C GLU A 549 -9.82 -11.90 -57.40
N GLU A 550 -9.44 -12.38 -58.59
CA GLU A 550 -8.95 -11.51 -59.66
C GLU A 550 -10.11 -10.70 -60.28
N GLU A 551 -9.96 -9.37 -60.37
CA GLU A 551 -10.95 -8.46 -60.94
C GLU A 551 -10.40 -7.77 -62.21
N ARG A 552 -11.24 -7.63 -63.25
CA ARG A 552 -10.92 -6.84 -64.44
C ARG A 552 -11.63 -5.49 -64.36
N GLU A 553 -10.85 -4.42 -64.34
CA GLU A 553 -11.33 -3.04 -64.20
C GLU A 553 -11.05 -2.23 -65.47
N ARG A 554 -11.79 -1.13 -65.68
CA ARG A 554 -11.54 -0.23 -66.82
C ARG A 554 -10.59 0.89 -66.46
N LYS A 555 -9.57 1.11 -67.29
CA LYS A 555 -8.54 2.14 -67.09
C LYS A 555 -9.12 3.54 -66.96
N ILE A 556 -10.15 3.85 -67.74
CA ILE A 556 -10.80 5.16 -67.73
C ILE A 556 -11.50 5.48 -66.40
N GLN A 557 -11.96 4.47 -65.65
CA GLN A 557 -12.62 4.66 -64.35
C GLN A 557 -11.62 5.01 -63.25
N TRP A 558 -10.36 4.68 -63.45
CA TRP A 558 -9.23 5.04 -62.59
C TRP A 558 -8.52 6.33 -63.05
N GLY A 559 -9.01 6.95 -64.14
CA GLY A 559 -8.40 8.15 -64.73
C GLY A 559 -7.11 7.88 -65.50
N LEU A 560 -6.91 6.64 -65.98
CA LEU A 560 -5.72 6.22 -66.74
C LEU A 560 -5.96 6.27 -68.26
N ASP A 561 -4.88 6.41 -69.04
CA ASP A 561 -4.93 6.47 -70.50
C ASP A 561 -5.31 5.10 -71.12
N PRO A 562 -6.40 4.99 -71.90
CA PRO A 562 -6.83 3.75 -72.53
C PRO A 562 -6.08 3.39 -73.84
N SER A 563 -5.11 4.20 -74.29
CA SER A 563 -4.42 4.04 -75.59
C SER A 563 -3.72 2.69 -75.82
N GLY A 564 -3.43 1.93 -74.76
CA GLY A 564 -2.88 0.56 -74.79
C GLY A 564 -3.88 -0.58 -74.52
N GLY A 565 -5.18 -0.30 -74.54
CA GLY A 565 -6.28 -1.21 -74.17
C GLY A 565 -7.00 -0.74 -72.91
N ASP A 566 -8.35 -0.75 -72.92
CA ASP A 566 -9.19 -0.12 -71.88
C ASP A 566 -9.34 -0.96 -70.59
N SER A 567 -8.79 -2.17 -70.53
CA SER A 567 -8.89 -3.04 -69.35
C SER A 567 -7.56 -3.24 -68.63
N MET A 568 -7.59 -3.21 -67.30
CA MET A 568 -6.49 -3.59 -66.40
C MET A 568 -6.94 -4.75 -65.50
N ILE A 569 -5.98 -5.54 -64.99
CA ILE A 569 -6.25 -6.71 -64.15
C ILE A 569 -5.74 -6.42 -62.74
N LEU A 570 -6.59 -6.69 -61.75
CA LEU A 570 -6.28 -6.65 -60.32
C LEU A 570 -6.18 -8.11 -59.82
N PRO A 571 -4.99 -8.68 -59.66
CA PRO A 571 -4.84 -10.09 -59.27
C PRO A 571 -5.30 -10.35 -57.83
N ALA A 572 -5.68 -11.58 -57.52
CA ALA A 572 -5.90 -12.01 -56.14
C ALA A 572 -4.57 -12.06 -55.37
N GLY A 573 -4.53 -11.58 -54.13
CA GLY A 573 -3.31 -11.55 -53.33
C GLY A 573 -3.27 -10.50 -52.22
N LEU A 574 -2.12 -10.44 -51.53
CA LEU A 574 -1.85 -9.46 -50.47
C LEU A 574 -1.68 -8.08 -51.09
N VAL A 575 -2.48 -7.12 -50.66
CA VAL A 575 -2.44 -5.73 -51.12
C VAL A 575 -1.56 -4.91 -50.19
N ILE A 576 -0.56 -4.24 -50.75
CA ILE A 576 0.42 -3.38 -50.08
C ILE A 576 0.27 -1.96 -50.67
N PRO A 577 -0.59 -1.11 -50.10
CA PRO A 577 -0.77 0.26 -50.57
C PRO A 577 0.33 1.19 -50.02
N ARG A 578 0.74 2.18 -50.83
CA ARG A 578 1.65 3.26 -50.43
C ARG A 578 0.92 4.60 -50.45
N PHE A 579 1.20 5.42 -49.45
CA PHE A 579 0.59 6.72 -49.26
C PHE A 579 1.68 7.79 -49.11
N HIS A 580 1.45 8.94 -49.71
CA HIS A 580 2.10 10.18 -49.32
C HIS A 580 1.07 11.07 -48.65
N GLU A 581 1.36 11.46 -47.41
CA GLU A 581 0.38 12.05 -46.51
C GLU A 581 -0.94 11.24 -46.49
N ALA A 582 -2.06 11.83 -46.91
CA ALA A 582 -3.37 11.15 -46.97
C ALA A 582 -3.76 10.65 -48.39
N THR A 583 -2.92 10.88 -49.39
CA THR A 583 -3.18 10.50 -50.80
C THR A 583 -2.52 9.17 -51.13
N ILE A 584 -3.23 8.34 -51.90
CA ILE A 584 -2.71 7.04 -52.33
C ILE A 584 -1.84 7.24 -53.57
N GLU A 585 -0.62 6.73 -53.55
CA GLU A 585 0.36 6.92 -54.63
C GLU A 585 0.59 5.65 -55.42
N ALA A 586 0.62 4.50 -54.73
CA ALA A 586 0.88 3.23 -55.35
C ALA A 586 0.11 2.10 -54.68
N ILE A 587 -0.22 1.07 -55.45
CA ILE A 587 -0.83 -0.15 -54.94
C ILE A 587 -0.06 -1.33 -55.55
N CYS A 588 0.59 -2.10 -54.70
CA CYS A 588 1.23 -3.36 -55.08
C CYS A 588 0.37 -4.52 -54.61
N ILE A 589 0.20 -5.55 -55.45
CA ILE A 589 -0.46 -6.80 -55.07
C ILE A 589 0.54 -7.95 -55.21
N ARG A 590 0.68 -8.75 -54.15
CA ARG A 590 1.52 -9.95 -54.07
C ARG A 590 0.65 -11.22 -54.11
N PRO A 591 0.59 -11.94 -55.25
CA PRO A 591 -0.13 -13.21 -55.37
C PRO A 591 0.65 -14.37 -54.74
N GLY A 592 -0.04 -15.27 -54.05
CA GLY A 592 0.54 -16.53 -53.55
C GLY A 592 1.16 -16.45 -52.15
N GLU A 593 2.43 -16.85 -52.01
CA GLU A 593 3.12 -16.91 -50.72
C GLU A 593 3.65 -15.52 -50.31
N TYR A 594 3.28 -15.07 -49.11
CA TYR A 594 3.58 -13.70 -48.68
C TYR A 594 5.08 -13.42 -48.46
N ALA A 595 5.87 -14.46 -48.21
CA ALA A 595 7.31 -14.38 -48.07
C ALA A 595 8.07 -14.26 -49.40
N ASP A 596 7.41 -14.51 -50.54
CA ASP A 596 8.02 -14.50 -51.88
C ASP A 596 7.64 -13.22 -52.64
N SER A 597 8.60 -12.31 -52.82
CA SER A 597 8.41 -11.04 -53.53
C SER A 597 8.54 -11.14 -55.05
N ASN A 598 8.93 -12.29 -55.60
CA ASN A 598 9.17 -12.45 -57.05
C ASN A 598 7.91 -12.28 -57.91
N ARG A 599 6.73 -12.21 -57.28
CA ARG A 599 5.42 -12.09 -57.94
C ARG A 599 4.73 -10.75 -57.67
N ASP A 600 5.44 -9.77 -57.12
CA ASP A 600 4.88 -8.44 -56.86
C ASP A 600 4.44 -7.76 -58.15
N LEU A 601 3.16 -7.39 -58.20
CA LEU A 601 2.55 -6.71 -59.33
C LEU A 601 2.10 -5.31 -58.90
N LEU A 602 2.80 -4.31 -59.42
CA LEU A 602 2.46 -2.91 -59.24
C LEU A 602 1.32 -2.52 -60.20
N ILE A 603 0.21 -2.03 -59.66
CA ILE A 603 -0.96 -1.64 -60.46
C ILE A 603 -0.60 -0.49 -61.40
N GLU A 604 -1.02 -0.57 -62.66
CA GLU A 604 -0.85 0.49 -63.67
C GLU A 604 -1.38 1.83 -63.14
N GLY A 605 -0.58 2.90 -63.24
CA GLY A 605 -0.88 4.21 -62.65
C GLY A 605 -0.23 4.48 -61.29
N SER A 606 0.30 3.45 -60.63
CA SER A 606 1.05 3.60 -59.38
C SER A 606 2.41 4.28 -59.59
N ASP A 607 2.83 5.07 -58.60
CA ASP A 607 4.19 5.57 -58.52
C ASP A 607 5.19 4.40 -58.37
N ARG A 608 6.27 4.44 -59.15
CA ARG A 608 7.34 3.44 -59.18
C ARG A 608 8.48 3.76 -58.21
N THR A 609 8.44 4.89 -57.51
CA THR A 609 9.45 5.28 -56.54
C THR A 609 9.53 4.26 -55.41
N PRO A 610 10.73 3.72 -55.06
CA PRO A 610 10.89 2.74 -53.98
C PRO A 610 10.38 3.24 -52.64
N LEU A 611 9.85 2.32 -51.81
CA LEU A 611 9.39 2.66 -50.46
C LEU A 611 10.57 3.16 -49.60
N PHE A 612 10.33 4.26 -48.88
CA PHE A 612 11.25 4.81 -47.90
C PHE A 612 10.52 5.07 -46.59
N LEU A 613 11.08 4.55 -45.49
CA LEU A 613 10.55 4.67 -44.14
C LEU A 613 11.60 5.37 -43.28
N THR A 614 11.29 6.57 -42.79
CA THR A 614 12.25 7.40 -42.07
C THR A 614 12.50 6.91 -40.64
N GLY A 615 13.78 6.86 -40.25
CA GLY A 615 14.28 6.64 -38.88
C GLY A 615 14.19 7.90 -38.00
N GLY A 616 14.78 7.89 -36.80
CA GLY A 616 14.64 8.92 -35.76
C GLY A 616 15.14 10.33 -36.11
N ARG A 617 15.11 11.24 -35.11
CA ARG A 617 15.27 12.71 -35.29
C ARG A 617 16.68 13.23 -35.65
N LYS A 618 17.68 12.38 -35.87
CA LYS A 618 19.06 12.83 -36.21
C LYS A 618 19.26 12.74 -37.73
N ASN A 619 19.78 13.81 -38.34
CA ASN A 619 19.94 13.93 -39.81
C ASN A 619 20.97 12.95 -40.43
N ASP A 620 21.72 12.22 -39.62
CA ASP A 620 22.80 11.29 -40.01
C ASP A 620 22.47 9.81 -39.70
N ALA A 621 21.22 9.50 -39.35
CA ALA A 621 20.81 8.14 -38.97
C ALA A 621 21.18 7.07 -40.02
N PRO A 622 21.56 5.84 -39.61
CA PRO A 622 21.84 4.76 -40.55
C PRO A 622 20.63 4.45 -41.44
N VAL A 623 20.90 4.01 -42.67
CA VAL A 623 19.89 3.57 -43.64
C VAL A 623 20.12 2.09 -43.94
N VAL A 624 19.05 1.29 -43.88
CA VAL A 624 19.09 -0.14 -44.21
C VAL A 624 18.26 -0.42 -45.45
N ARG A 625 18.88 -1.04 -46.45
CA ARG A 625 18.21 -1.48 -47.68
C ARG A 625 17.78 -2.94 -47.55
N VAL A 626 16.54 -3.21 -47.97
CA VAL A 626 15.96 -4.55 -48.09
C VAL A 626 15.39 -4.76 -49.50
N ALA A 627 14.99 -6.00 -49.79
CA ALA A 627 14.61 -6.41 -51.15
C ALA A 627 13.21 -5.94 -51.59
N ASP A 628 12.26 -5.76 -50.66
CA ASP A 628 10.87 -5.42 -50.98
C ASP A 628 10.14 -4.70 -49.83
N ASP A 629 8.97 -4.13 -50.15
CA ASP A 629 8.17 -3.32 -49.22
C ASP A 629 7.76 -4.07 -47.96
N LEU A 630 7.39 -5.35 -48.07
CA LEU A 630 6.92 -6.11 -46.92
C LEU A 630 8.06 -6.38 -45.94
N GLN A 631 9.25 -6.67 -46.48
CA GLN A 631 10.48 -6.76 -45.67
C GLN A 631 10.87 -5.40 -45.07
N ALA A 632 10.62 -4.28 -45.76
CA ALA A 632 10.92 -2.95 -45.23
C ALA A 632 10.02 -2.63 -44.02
N LEU A 633 8.73 -2.92 -44.13
CA LEU A 633 7.75 -2.78 -43.05
C LEU A 633 8.08 -3.69 -41.85
N PHE A 634 8.50 -4.93 -42.10
CA PHE A 634 8.93 -5.84 -41.05
C PHE A 634 10.21 -5.38 -40.36
N LEU A 635 11.18 -4.88 -41.12
CA LEU A 635 12.43 -4.42 -40.57
C LEU A 635 12.24 -3.16 -39.71
N GLU A 636 11.49 -2.17 -40.22
CA GLU A 636 11.13 -0.94 -39.50
C GLU A 636 10.47 -1.26 -38.15
N GLN A 637 9.59 -2.26 -38.13
CA GLN A 637 8.97 -2.73 -36.89
C GLN A 637 9.98 -3.21 -35.84
N GLU A 638 11.04 -3.90 -36.26
CA GLU A 638 12.01 -4.48 -35.34
C GLU A 638 13.07 -3.45 -34.89
N ILE A 639 13.50 -2.55 -35.77
CA ILE A 639 14.55 -1.57 -35.47
C ILE A 639 14.00 -0.22 -34.97
N GLY A 640 12.75 0.11 -35.24
CA GLY A 640 12.04 1.27 -34.70
C GLY A 640 12.51 2.60 -35.31
N ASP A 641 13.01 3.50 -34.47
CA ASP A 641 13.56 4.80 -34.87
C ASP A 641 15.09 4.80 -34.96
N ALA A 642 15.73 3.64 -34.82
CA ALA A 642 17.20 3.54 -34.89
C ALA A 642 17.75 3.73 -36.30
N CYS A 643 17.06 3.25 -37.33
CA CYS A 643 17.50 3.38 -38.72
C CYS A 643 16.31 3.72 -39.62
N SER A 644 16.60 4.39 -40.73
CA SER A 644 15.68 4.48 -41.87
C SER A 644 15.75 3.20 -42.70
N VAL A 645 14.67 2.84 -43.40
CA VAL A 645 14.58 1.62 -44.21
C VAL A 645 14.12 1.95 -45.62
N THR A 646 14.73 1.32 -46.63
CA THR A 646 14.34 1.50 -48.04
C THR A 646 14.25 0.17 -48.80
N ALA A 647 13.29 0.06 -49.71
CA ALA A 647 13.01 -1.14 -50.51
C ALA A 647 13.45 -0.99 -51.98
N ILE A 648 14.75 -0.73 -52.21
CA ILE A 648 15.32 -0.62 -53.55
C ILE A 648 15.65 -2.02 -54.05
N ALA A 649 15.07 -2.50 -55.15
CA ALA A 649 15.25 -3.87 -55.62
C ALA A 649 16.61 -4.10 -56.32
N ASP A 650 17.07 -3.11 -57.08
CA ASP A 650 18.30 -3.16 -57.90
C ASP A 650 19.13 -1.88 -57.74
N PRO A 651 20.48 -1.92 -57.78
CA PRO A 651 21.29 -0.73 -57.60
C PRO A 651 21.09 0.34 -58.68
N GLY A 652 20.54 -0.01 -59.85
CA GLY A 652 20.16 0.95 -60.90
C GLY A 652 18.81 1.64 -60.70
N GLU A 653 18.01 1.19 -59.73
CA GLU A 653 16.71 1.79 -59.41
C GLU A 653 16.90 3.12 -58.66
N LYS A 654 16.16 4.16 -59.06
CA LYS A 654 16.32 5.50 -58.51
C LYS A 654 15.50 5.67 -57.23
N PRO A 655 16.13 5.90 -56.06
CA PRO A 655 15.39 6.25 -54.85
C PRO A 655 14.70 7.61 -55.01
N GLY A 656 13.63 7.83 -54.24
CA GLY A 656 12.98 9.13 -54.14
C GLY A 656 13.90 10.21 -53.56
N LYS A 657 13.51 11.48 -53.65
CA LYS A 657 14.32 12.61 -53.18
C LYS A 657 14.71 12.48 -51.70
N GLU A 658 13.76 12.14 -50.84
CA GLU A 658 13.98 11.96 -49.40
C GLU A 658 14.93 10.80 -49.08
N ALA A 659 14.76 9.67 -49.78
CA ALA A 659 15.63 8.51 -49.63
C ALA A 659 17.06 8.80 -50.11
N THR A 660 17.22 9.57 -51.19
CA THR A 660 18.53 9.98 -51.72
C THR A 660 19.27 10.85 -50.71
N GLU A 661 18.61 11.88 -50.18
CA GLU A 661 19.17 12.77 -49.16
C GLU A 661 19.59 12.00 -47.91
N ALA A 662 18.75 11.05 -47.45
CA ALA A 662 19.05 10.22 -46.29
C ALA A 662 20.22 9.25 -46.53
N ILE A 663 20.32 8.62 -47.71
CA ILE A 663 21.44 7.72 -48.04
C ILE A 663 22.76 8.50 -48.11
N GLU A 664 22.74 9.72 -48.64
CA GLU A 664 23.94 10.57 -48.74
C GLU A 664 24.43 11.04 -47.37
N SER A 665 23.51 11.41 -46.47
CA SER A 665 23.82 11.90 -45.11
C SER A 665 24.07 10.78 -44.09
N ALA A 666 23.66 9.54 -44.38
CA ALA A 666 23.75 8.41 -43.46
C ALA A 666 25.18 8.13 -42.98
N MET A 667 25.32 7.87 -41.68
CA MET A 667 26.56 7.37 -41.08
C MET A 667 26.92 5.96 -41.57
N ALA A 668 25.92 5.15 -41.94
CA ALA A 668 26.09 3.82 -42.51
C ALA A 668 24.93 3.49 -43.45
N PHE A 669 25.23 2.94 -44.63
CA PHE A 669 24.23 2.41 -45.56
C PHE A 669 24.40 0.89 -45.70
N LEU A 670 23.53 0.13 -45.04
CA LEU A 670 23.62 -1.33 -44.96
C LEU A 670 22.80 -2.00 -46.06
N ILE A 671 23.41 -2.89 -46.84
CA ILE A 671 22.74 -3.69 -47.88
C ILE A 671 22.49 -5.10 -47.33
N VAL A 672 21.23 -5.42 -47.05
CA VAL A 672 20.84 -6.77 -46.59
C VAL A 672 20.94 -7.77 -47.75
N LEU A 673 21.69 -8.84 -47.55
CA LEU A 673 21.92 -9.93 -48.51
C LEU A 673 21.64 -11.31 -47.88
N PRO A 674 21.20 -12.30 -48.67
CA PRO A 674 20.90 -13.65 -48.19
C PRO A 674 22.14 -14.39 -47.67
N GLU A 675 21.91 -15.41 -46.82
CA GLU A 675 22.96 -16.31 -46.34
C GLU A 675 23.74 -16.91 -47.53
N GLY A 676 25.07 -16.73 -47.53
CA GLY A 676 25.95 -17.23 -48.59
C GLY A 676 26.10 -16.35 -49.84
N ALA A 677 25.55 -15.12 -49.84
CA ALA A 677 25.68 -14.20 -50.99
C ALA A 677 27.14 -13.93 -51.39
N LEU A 678 27.43 -14.12 -52.69
CA LEU A 678 28.75 -13.92 -53.25
C LEU A 678 29.11 -12.43 -53.37
N ASP A 679 30.39 -12.10 -53.39
CA ASP A 679 30.83 -10.70 -53.54
C ASP A 679 30.43 -10.09 -54.89
N SER A 680 30.21 -10.92 -55.91
CA SER A 680 29.65 -10.51 -57.20
C SER A 680 28.24 -9.93 -57.11
N GLU A 681 27.45 -10.32 -56.09
CA GLU A 681 26.09 -9.79 -55.86
C GLU A 681 26.12 -8.43 -55.14
N PHE A 682 27.19 -8.13 -54.40
CA PHE A 682 27.37 -6.86 -53.69
C PHE A 682 28.12 -5.81 -54.52
N ALA A 683 29.05 -6.22 -55.40
CA ALA A 683 29.89 -5.31 -56.17
C ALA A 683 29.13 -4.22 -56.96
N PRO A 684 27.95 -4.49 -57.58
CA PRO A 684 27.15 -3.46 -58.23
C PRO A 684 26.62 -2.38 -57.27
N TRP A 685 26.26 -2.76 -56.03
CA TRP A 685 25.79 -1.83 -55.00
C TRP A 685 26.89 -0.90 -54.52
N GLN A 686 28.10 -1.43 -54.28
CA GLN A 686 29.25 -0.63 -53.89
C GLN A 686 29.69 0.35 -54.99
N LYS A 687 29.51 -0.04 -56.26
CA LYS A 687 29.79 0.82 -57.41
C LYS A 687 28.81 1.99 -57.51
N THR A 688 27.52 1.76 -57.29
CA THR A 688 26.51 2.83 -57.34
C THR A 688 26.50 3.68 -56.07
N TYR A 689 26.71 3.07 -54.91
CA TYR A 689 26.67 3.72 -53.60
C TYR A 689 27.99 3.45 -52.85
N PRO A 690 28.98 4.36 -52.94
CA PRO A 690 30.32 4.13 -52.36
C PRO A 690 30.35 3.91 -50.85
N LYS A 691 29.33 4.38 -50.11
CA LYS A 691 29.17 4.20 -48.66
C LYS A 691 28.44 2.89 -48.29
N ALA A 692 28.01 2.10 -49.26
CA ALA A 692 27.31 0.84 -49.01
C ALA A 692 28.21 -0.17 -48.29
N SER A 693 27.67 -0.82 -47.27
CA SER A 693 28.33 -1.89 -46.52
C SER A 693 27.52 -3.18 -46.60
N LYS A 694 28.23 -4.31 -46.75
CA LYS A 694 27.62 -5.64 -46.89
C LYS A 694 27.05 -6.10 -45.54
N CYS A 695 25.77 -6.44 -45.49
CA CYS A 695 25.12 -7.00 -44.29
C CYS A 695 24.47 -8.35 -44.63
N VAL A 696 25.19 -9.44 -44.35
CA VAL A 696 24.78 -10.80 -44.75
C VAL A 696 23.98 -11.47 -43.63
N LEU A 697 22.85 -12.08 -43.98
CA LEU A 697 22.05 -12.85 -43.03
C LEU A 697 22.83 -14.07 -42.53
N THR A 698 22.76 -14.31 -41.22
CA THR A 698 23.43 -15.46 -40.58
C THR A 698 22.73 -16.78 -40.90
N ARG A 699 21.41 -16.74 -41.15
CA ARG A 699 20.58 -17.88 -41.57
C ARG A 699 19.43 -17.41 -42.46
N GLY A 700 19.16 -18.12 -43.56
CA GLY A 700 17.99 -17.89 -44.43
C GLY A 700 18.23 -16.92 -45.60
N ARG A 701 17.29 -16.93 -46.54
CA ARG A 701 17.36 -16.15 -47.79
C ARG A 701 16.59 -14.81 -47.74
N SER A 702 15.76 -14.61 -46.72
CA SER A 702 15.00 -13.37 -46.47
C SER A 702 14.92 -13.06 -44.98
N LEU A 703 14.53 -11.83 -44.62
CA LEU A 703 14.31 -11.46 -43.21
C LEU A 703 13.25 -12.33 -42.53
N PHE A 704 12.25 -12.78 -43.28
CA PHE A 704 11.20 -13.66 -42.78
C PHE A 704 11.72 -15.05 -42.45
N GLU A 705 12.50 -15.67 -43.36
CA GLU A 705 13.13 -16.97 -43.10
C GLU A 705 14.13 -16.91 -41.94
N ALA A 706 14.89 -15.81 -41.85
CA ALA A 706 15.83 -15.59 -40.75
C ALA A 706 15.09 -15.53 -39.40
N CYS A 707 13.97 -14.80 -39.34
CA CYS A 707 13.12 -14.72 -38.16
C CYS A 707 12.51 -16.08 -37.80
N GLU A 708 12.01 -16.84 -38.77
CA GLU A 708 11.46 -18.19 -38.54
C GLU A 708 12.53 -19.15 -37.99
N LYS A 709 13.78 -19.01 -38.45
CA LYS A 709 14.94 -19.77 -37.97
C LYS A 709 15.51 -19.26 -36.62
N GLY A 710 14.83 -18.30 -35.99
CA GLY A 710 15.16 -17.81 -34.64
C GLY A 710 16.24 -16.73 -34.57
N VAL A 711 16.55 -16.04 -35.67
CA VAL A 711 17.48 -14.89 -35.65
C VAL A 711 16.77 -13.67 -35.05
N ASP A 712 17.37 -13.04 -34.03
CA ASP A 712 16.92 -11.74 -33.53
C ASP A 712 17.35 -10.64 -34.52
N ILE A 713 16.45 -10.30 -35.45
CA ILE A 713 16.69 -9.35 -36.54
C ILE A 713 17.13 -7.98 -36.02
N ARG A 714 16.60 -7.53 -34.86
CA ARG A 714 16.99 -6.25 -34.28
C ARG A 714 18.43 -6.31 -33.78
N GLN A 715 18.76 -7.32 -32.99
CA GLN A 715 20.11 -7.46 -32.45
C GLN A 715 21.13 -7.59 -33.59
N TRP A 716 20.82 -8.39 -34.60
CA TRP A 716 21.67 -8.60 -35.77
C TRP A 716 21.98 -7.29 -36.53
N ILE A 717 20.97 -6.43 -36.75
CA ILE A 717 21.21 -5.12 -37.36
C ILE A 717 22.02 -4.20 -36.44
N MET A 718 21.75 -4.19 -35.13
CA MET A 718 22.47 -3.33 -34.19
C MET A 718 23.95 -3.70 -34.08
N GLU A 719 24.29 -4.98 -34.19
CA GLU A 719 25.68 -5.47 -34.22
C GLU A 719 26.42 -5.07 -35.51
N ALA A 720 25.68 -4.78 -36.60
CA ALA A 720 26.24 -4.27 -37.85
C ALA A 720 26.43 -2.75 -37.87
N LEU A 721 26.01 -2.03 -36.81
CA LEU A 721 26.14 -0.59 -36.67
C LEU A 721 27.34 -0.21 -35.78
N PRO A 722 27.84 1.05 -35.86
CA PRO A 722 28.92 1.52 -34.99
C PRO A 722 28.56 1.38 -33.50
N GLY A 723 29.51 0.91 -32.68
CA GLY A 723 29.29 0.54 -31.27
C GLY A 723 28.66 1.65 -30.41
N ASP A 724 29.19 2.87 -30.48
CA ASP A 724 28.68 4.02 -29.71
C ASP A 724 27.22 4.37 -30.08
N PHE A 725 26.82 4.15 -31.34
CA PHE A 725 25.44 4.35 -31.79
C PHE A 725 24.54 3.20 -31.34
N ALA A 726 25.02 1.96 -31.45
CA ALA A 726 24.26 0.77 -31.06
C ALA A 726 23.95 0.72 -29.55
N GLU A 727 24.84 1.25 -28.70
CA GLU A 727 24.64 1.35 -27.25
C GLU A 727 23.45 2.26 -26.87
N GLU A 728 23.23 3.37 -27.58
CA GLU A 728 22.07 4.26 -27.37
C GLU A 728 20.74 3.53 -27.62
N TYR A 729 20.73 2.56 -28.54
CA TYR A 729 19.54 1.84 -29.00
C TYR A 729 19.43 0.39 -28.49
N GLN A 730 20.31 -0.03 -27.58
CA GLN A 730 20.30 -1.37 -26.97
C GLN A 730 19.05 -1.59 -26.10
N VAL A 731 18.43 -2.78 -26.19
CA VAL A 731 17.14 -3.10 -25.55
C VAL A 731 17.24 -4.24 -24.53
N THR A 732 18.35 -4.98 -24.52
CA THR A 732 18.56 -6.16 -23.68
C THR A 732 19.63 -5.87 -22.61
N PRO A 733 19.38 -6.16 -21.30
CA PRO A 733 20.37 -5.91 -20.25
C PRO A 733 21.59 -6.85 -20.38
N HIS A 734 22.78 -6.30 -20.11
CA HIS A 734 24.04 -7.04 -20.11
C HIS A 734 24.06 -8.10 -18.99
N THR A 735 24.57 -9.30 -19.29
CA THR A 735 24.69 -10.39 -18.32
C THR A 735 25.99 -10.22 -17.54
N PRO A 736 25.98 -10.08 -16.20
CA PRO A 736 27.19 -10.36 -15.44
C PRO A 736 27.46 -11.86 -15.53
N GLU A 737 28.70 -12.24 -15.83
CA GLU A 737 29.13 -13.63 -15.76
C GLU A 737 28.85 -14.19 -14.37
N ALA A 738 28.28 -15.40 -14.36
CA ALA A 738 27.84 -16.06 -13.16
C ALA A 738 29.04 -16.48 -12.32
N GLU A 739 29.36 -15.73 -11.27
CA GLU A 739 29.79 -16.26 -9.99
C GLU A 739 29.68 -15.18 -8.89
N GLY A 740 28.80 -15.41 -7.92
CA GLY A 740 28.64 -14.56 -6.74
C GLY A 740 27.40 -13.67 -6.72
N ARG A 741 27.19 -13.01 -5.56
CA ARG A 741 26.03 -12.14 -5.30
C ARG A 741 25.99 -11.00 -6.32
N PRO A 742 24.86 -10.77 -7.02
CA PRO A 742 24.67 -9.49 -7.69
C PRO A 742 24.57 -8.42 -6.60
N LYS A 743 25.57 -7.53 -6.54
CA LYS A 743 25.58 -6.37 -5.64
C LYS A 743 24.59 -5.27 -6.07
N ILE A 744 23.98 -5.42 -7.23
CA ILE A 744 23.05 -4.45 -7.80
C ILE A 744 21.84 -5.21 -8.36
N SER A 745 20.67 -4.57 -8.31
CA SER A 745 19.41 -5.10 -8.85
C SER A 745 19.61 -5.71 -10.25
N PRO A 746 18.96 -6.83 -10.60
CA PRO A 746 18.94 -7.33 -11.99
C PRO A 746 18.29 -6.34 -12.98
N LEU A 747 17.79 -5.20 -12.49
CA LEU A 747 17.29 -4.06 -13.27
C LEU A 747 18.24 -2.85 -13.26
N ALA A 748 19.42 -2.97 -12.65
CA ALA A 748 20.36 -1.86 -12.57
C ALA A 748 21.08 -1.65 -13.90
N GLY A 749 21.11 -0.40 -14.36
CA GLY A 749 21.64 -0.04 -15.67
C GLY A 749 20.61 -0.08 -16.80
N LEU A 750 19.32 -0.33 -16.54
CA LEU A 750 18.28 -0.14 -17.55
C LEU A 750 18.11 1.36 -17.84
N PRO A 751 18.44 1.86 -19.04
CA PRO A 751 18.05 3.19 -19.45
C PRO A 751 16.56 3.14 -19.76
N ILE A 752 15.72 3.42 -18.76
CA ILE A 752 14.29 3.67 -18.99
C ILE A 752 14.23 4.99 -19.76
N PRO A 753 13.80 5.00 -21.03
CA PRO A 753 13.77 6.22 -21.82
C PRO A 753 12.83 7.22 -21.14
N HIS A 754 13.36 8.41 -20.84
CA HIS A 754 12.60 9.47 -20.17
C HIS A 754 11.65 10.12 -21.20
N LEU A 755 10.46 9.56 -21.38
CA LEU A 755 9.44 10.17 -22.24
C LEU A 755 8.73 11.31 -21.48
N ASP A 756 8.94 12.56 -21.91
CA ASP A 756 8.11 13.69 -21.48
C ASP A 756 6.74 13.65 -22.18
N MET A 757 5.88 12.77 -21.66
CA MET A 757 4.50 12.59 -22.13
C MET A 757 3.70 13.89 -22.07
N ARG A 758 4.04 14.81 -21.15
CA ARG A 758 3.32 16.07 -20.98
C ARG A 758 3.60 17.00 -22.15
N SER A 759 4.88 17.16 -22.52
CA SER A 759 5.29 17.98 -23.66
C SER A 759 4.85 17.39 -25.01
N LEU A 760 4.95 16.07 -25.17
CA LEU A 760 4.50 15.37 -26.39
C LEU A 760 3.01 15.55 -26.65
N ILE A 761 2.17 15.39 -25.62
CA ILE A 761 0.72 15.54 -25.73
C ILE A 761 0.33 17.01 -25.87
N SER A 762 0.95 17.93 -25.13
CA SER A 762 0.63 19.36 -25.25
C SER A 762 1.06 19.95 -26.60
N GLY A 763 2.22 19.52 -27.12
CA GLY A 763 2.71 19.94 -28.44
C GLY A 763 1.80 19.47 -29.57
N ALA A 764 1.44 18.19 -29.59
CA ALA A 764 0.52 17.63 -30.57
C ALA A 764 -0.86 18.33 -30.54
N MET A 765 -1.40 18.58 -29.34
CA MET A 765 -2.70 19.26 -29.19
C MET A 765 -2.65 20.75 -29.59
N SER A 766 -1.52 21.42 -29.38
CA SER A 766 -1.29 22.81 -29.78
C SER A 766 -1.24 22.95 -31.31
N GLU A 767 -0.49 22.07 -31.98
CA GLU A 767 -0.37 22.06 -33.45
C GLU A 767 -1.69 21.69 -34.12
N ILE A 768 -2.42 20.69 -33.59
CA ILE A 768 -3.77 20.32 -34.08
C ILE A 768 -4.72 21.52 -33.98
N ARG A 769 -4.72 22.26 -32.86
CA ARG A 769 -5.55 23.47 -32.74
C ARG A 769 -5.13 24.55 -33.72
N ALA A 770 -3.84 24.81 -33.88
CA ALA A 770 -3.33 25.85 -34.77
C ALA A 770 -3.70 25.61 -36.25
N VAL A 771 -3.79 24.35 -36.69
CA VAL A 771 -4.15 23.98 -38.07
C VAL A 771 -5.66 24.09 -38.33
N HIS A 772 -6.50 23.80 -37.34
CA HIS A 772 -7.96 23.87 -37.48
C HIS A 772 -8.55 25.25 -37.18
N GLN A 773 -7.84 26.10 -36.41
CA GLN A 773 -8.27 27.46 -36.05
C GLN A 773 -8.59 28.36 -37.27
N PRO A 774 -7.78 28.38 -38.36
CA PRO A 774 -8.10 29.17 -39.56
C PRO A 774 -9.38 28.72 -40.26
N SER A 775 -9.72 27.43 -40.19
CA SER A 775 -10.94 26.88 -40.78
C SER A 775 -12.19 27.30 -39.97
N PHE A 776 -12.07 27.33 -38.64
CA PHE A 776 -13.12 27.86 -37.74
C PHE A 776 -13.27 29.38 -37.86
N ASP A 777 -12.17 30.11 -37.98
CA ASP A 777 -12.18 31.56 -38.17
C ASP A 777 -12.74 31.93 -39.56
N ALA A 778 -12.42 31.16 -40.61
CA ALA A 778 -12.99 31.32 -41.96
C ALA A 778 -14.50 31.02 -42.01
N LEU A 779 -14.98 29.99 -41.28
CA LEU A 779 -16.41 29.69 -41.14
C LEU A 779 -17.19 30.82 -40.44
N THR A 780 -16.56 31.43 -39.44
CA THR A 780 -17.15 32.53 -38.67
C THR A 780 -17.14 33.84 -39.46
N ALA A 781 -16.07 34.10 -40.22
CA ALA A 781 -15.94 35.25 -41.11
C ALA A 781 -16.91 35.15 -42.30
N SER A 782 -17.00 33.99 -42.95
CA SER A 782 -17.92 33.74 -44.06
C SER A 782 -19.40 33.90 -43.65
N ARG A 783 -19.74 33.52 -42.40
CA ARG A 783 -21.08 33.71 -41.81
C ARG A 783 -21.46 35.18 -41.62
N LYS A 784 -20.53 36.03 -41.17
CA LYS A 784 -20.76 37.49 -41.07
C LYS A 784 -20.84 38.15 -42.44
N GLN A 785 -19.97 37.74 -43.37
CA GLN A 785 -19.90 38.32 -44.70
C GLN A 785 -21.14 38.00 -45.56
N MET A 786 -21.72 36.80 -45.41
CA MET A 786 -23.00 36.43 -46.04
C MET A 786 -24.19 37.16 -45.43
N GLU A 787 -24.20 37.40 -44.11
CA GLU A 787 -25.26 38.14 -43.43
C GLU A 787 -25.25 39.64 -43.82
N GLU A 788 -24.06 40.24 -43.93
CA GLU A 788 -23.91 41.61 -44.41
C GLU A 788 -24.29 41.77 -45.88
N LYS A 789 -23.89 40.82 -46.76
CA LYS A 789 -24.31 40.85 -48.17
C LYS A 789 -25.83 40.68 -48.32
N ALA A 790 -26.46 39.81 -47.53
CA ALA A 790 -27.91 39.62 -47.53
C ALA A 790 -28.66 40.87 -47.01
N ARG A 791 -28.20 41.46 -45.89
CA ARG A 791 -28.77 42.70 -45.35
C ARG A 791 -28.59 43.90 -46.29
N LYS A 792 -27.49 43.94 -47.04
CA LYS A 792 -27.20 44.97 -48.06
C LYS A 792 -28.09 44.79 -49.29
N ALA A 793 -28.22 43.58 -49.83
CA ALA A 793 -29.10 43.28 -50.96
C ALA A 793 -30.59 43.57 -50.64
N ILE A 794 -31.03 43.33 -49.41
CA ILE A 794 -32.40 43.65 -48.95
C ILE A 794 -32.61 45.17 -48.85
N ARG A 795 -31.59 45.93 -48.39
CA ARG A 795 -31.61 47.41 -48.38
C ARG A 795 -31.67 48.01 -49.78
N GLU A 796 -30.83 47.51 -50.69
CA GLU A 796 -30.76 48.00 -52.08
C GLU A 796 -32.03 47.69 -52.89
N ALA A 797 -32.77 46.66 -52.50
CA ALA A 797 -34.07 46.31 -53.05
C ALA A 797 -35.28 47.00 -52.39
N GLY A 798 -35.05 47.94 -51.46
CA GLY A 798 -36.11 48.74 -50.83
C GLY A 798 -36.88 48.07 -49.69
N GLY A 799 -36.38 46.95 -49.14
CA GLY A 799 -36.96 46.26 -47.98
C GLY A 799 -36.28 46.63 -46.65
N ASP A 800 -37.00 46.50 -45.53
CA ASP A 800 -36.46 46.69 -44.18
C ASP A 800 -35.76 45.40 -43.69
N PRO A 801 -34.41 45.39 -43.53
CA PRO A 801 -33.66 44.20 -43.15
C PRO A 801 -33.99 43.69 -41.75
N GLU A 802 -34.38 44.57 -40.82
CA GLU A 802 -34.66 44.20 -39.42
C GLU A 802 -36.02 43.49 -39.28
N LYS A 803 -36.95 43.72 -40.21
CA LYS A 803 -38.23 42.98 -40.28
C LYS A 803 -38.11 41.62 -40.95
N ILE A 804 -37.23 41.50 -41.94
CA ILE A 804 -37.09 40.27 -42.75
C ILE A 804 -36.08 39.31 -42.10
N ILE A 805 -35.07 39.84 -41.41
CA ILE A 805 -34.07 39.08 -40.66
C ILE A 805 -34.11 39.58 -39.20
N PRO A 806 -35.02 39.07 -38.35
CA PRO A 806 -35.13 39.54 -36.98
C PRO A 806 -33.88 39.17 -36.15
N PRO A 807 -33.49 40.01 -35.17
CA PRO A 807 -32.40 39.70 -34.26
C PRO A 807 -32.80 38.55 -33.33
N MET A 808 -31.85 37.68 -33.04
CA MET A 808 -32.10 36.45 -32.31
C MET A 808 -32.29 36.74 -30.80
N GLU A 809 -33.52 36.66 -30.29
CA GLU A 809 -33.79 36.71 -28.84
C GLU A 809 -33.98 35.32 -28.20
N LYS A 810 -33.17 35.13 -27.14
CA LYS A 810 -33.25 34.33 -25.91
C LYS A 810 -33.63 32.82 -25.90
N GLU A 811 -32.76 32.09 -25.21
CA GLU A 811 -32.82 30.67 -24.84
C GLU A 811 -34.16 30.25 -24.19
N MET A 812 -34.67 29.10 -24.61
CA MET A 812 -35.90 28.50 -24.12
C MET A 812 -35.61 27.69 -22.84
N VAL A 813 -36.27 28.02 -21.73
CA VAL A 813 -36.17 27.30 -20.45
C VAL A 813 -37.07 26.05 -20.51
N PRO A 814 -36.61 24.85 -20.09
CA PRO A 814 -37.45 23.64 -20.07
C PRO A 814 -38.57 23.69 -19.00
N ASP A 815 -39.78 23.27 -19.38
CA ASP A 815 -40.99 23.15 -18.54
C ASP A 815 -41.37 21.67 -18.38
N PHE A 816 -40.92 21.08 -17.28
CA PHE A 816 -41.09 19.67 -16.92
C PHE A 816 -42.50 19.36 -16.37
N ALA A 817 -43.20 20.36 -15.85
CA ALA A 817 -44.58 20.21 -15.41
C ALA A 817 -45.49 19.96 -16.61
N ARG A 818 -45.32 20.73 -17.70
CA ARG A 818 -46.06 20.52 -18.95
C ARG A 818 -45.78 19.16 -19.58
N ALA A 819 -44.53 18.70 -19.56
CA ALA A 819 -44.16 17.38 -20.06
C ALA A 819 -44.80 16.23 -19.25
N GLY A 820 -44.90 16.39 -17.93
CA GLY A 820 -45.64 15.45 -17.07
C GLY A 820 -47.14 15.42 -17.35
N GLU A 821 -47.75 16.59 -17.57
CA GLU A 821 -49.17 16.68 -17.95
C GLU A 821 -49.50 16.09 -19.32
N GLU A 822 -48.66 16.32 -20.32
CA GLU A 822 -48.83 15.76 -21.68
C GLU A 822 -48.77 14.23 -21.64
N ARG A 823 -47.88 13.67 -20.82
CA ARG A 823 -47.74 12.22 -20.65
C ARG A 823 -48.89 11.62 -19.86
N ALA A 824 -49.38 12.31 -18.83
CA ALA A 824 -50.60 11.93 -18.13
C ALA A 824 -51.83 11.94 -19.05
N ARG A 825 -51.96 12.96 -19.93
CA ARG A 825 -53.01 13.02 -20.96
C ARG A 825 -52.94 11.85 -21.93
N GLY A 826 -51.75 11.44 -22.35
CA GLY A 826 -51.55 10.26 -23.20
C GLY A 826 -51.99 8.95 -22.52
N ILE A 827 -51.70 8.80 -21.23
CA ILE A 827 -52.12 7.63 -20.44
C ILE A 827 -53.64 7.60 -20.27
N ALA A 828 -54.26 8.75 -19.98
CA ALA A 828 -55.71 8.89 -19.90
C ALA A 828 -56.39 8.56 -21.24
N GLY A 829 -55.86 9.07 -22.35
CA GLY A 829 -56.39 8.80 -23.69
C GLY A 829 -56.32 7.32 -24.08
N ASN A 830 -55.22 6.63 -23.73
CA ASN A 830 -55.09 5.19 -23.96
C ASN A 830 -56.02 4.36 -23.06
N ARG A 831 -56.21 4.76 -21.80
CA ARG A 831 -57.19 4.14 -20.89
C ARG A 831 -58.61 4.28 -21.47
N ASP A 832 -58.98 5.47 -21.92
CA ASP A 832 -60.31 5.73 -22.45
C ASP A 832 -60.54 4.98 -23.79
N ALA A 833 -59.51 4.84 -24.62
CA ALA A 833 -59.54 4.02 -25.83
C ALA A 833 -59.70 2.51 -25.52
N LEU A 834 -59.02 1.99 -24.50
CA LEU A 834 -59.15 0.60 -24.04
C LEU A 834 -60.52 0.34 -23.39
N ARG A 835 -61.06 1.34 -22.66
CA ARG A 835 -62.42 1.28 -22.10
C ARG A 835 -63.47 1.26 -23.21
N ALA A 836 -63.32 2.09 -24.24
CA ALA A 836 -64.20 2.10 -25.41
C ALA A 836 -64.11 0.81 -26.24
N ALA A 837 -62.94 0.15 -26.26
CA ALA A 837 -62.72 -1.14 -26.92
C ALA A 837 -63.24 -2.35 -26.12
N GLY A 838 -63.76 -2.16 -24.89
CA GLY A 838 -64.34 -3.21 -24.06
C GLY A 838 -63.33 -4.21 -23.47
N THR A 839 -62.03 -3.91 -23.56
CA THR A 839 -60.94 -4.81 -23.14
C THR A 839 -60.26 -4.36 -21.84
N LEU A 840 -60.75 -3.30 -21.21
CA LEU A 840 -60.18 -2.76 -19.98
C LEU A 840 -60.78 -3.44 -18.75
N ASP A 841 -59.99 -4.27 -18.08
CA ASP A 841 -60.35 -4.83 -16.77
C ASP A 841 -60.09 -3.84 -15.62
N LEU A 842 -60.78 -4.05 -14.50
CA LEU A 842 -60.75 -3.18 -13.31
C LEU A 842 -59.34 -3.00 -12.72
N GLU A 843 -58.45 -4.00 -12.85
CA GLU A 843 -57.11 -3.93 -12.29
C GLU A 843 -56.17 -3.15 -13.20
N THR A 844 -56.27 -3.36 -14.51
CA THR A 844 -55.54 -2.56 -15.52
C THR A 844 -55.97 -1.10 -15.49
N GLU A 845 -57.26 -0.83 -15.33
CA GLU A 845 -57.78 0.52 -15.18
C GLU A 845 -57.21 1.24 -13.95
N LYS A 846 -57.16 0.53 -12.81
CA LYS A 846 -56.58 1.08 -11.58
C LYS A 846 -55.09 1.39 -11.75
N ARG A 847 -54.31 0.49 -12.36
CA ARG A 847 -52.87 0.70 -12.63
C ARG A 847 -52.63 1.87 -13.58
N MET A 848 -53.49 2.06 -14.58
CA MET A 848 -53.39 3.21 -15.50
C MET A 848 -53.70 4.53 -14.80
N ASN A 849 -54.69 4.57 -13.89
CA ASN A 849 -54.99 5.75 -13.07
C ASN A 849 -53.83 6.11 -12.13
N GLU A 850 -53.19 5.11 -11.52
CA GLU A 850 -52.00 5.30 -10.68
C GLU A 850 -50.81 5.80 -11.51
N ALA A 851 -50.59 5.23 -12.70
CA ALA A 851 -49.52 5.66 -13.62
C ALA A 851 -49.74 7.09 -14.16
N GLU A 852 -50.99 7.47 -14.45
CA GLU A 852 -51.37 8.84 -14.83
C GLU A 852 -51.00 9.84 -13.72
N THR A 853 -51.38 9.52 -12.48
CA THR A 853 -51.12 10.36 -11.31
C THR A 853 -49.62 10.46 -11.02
N LEU A 854 -48.90 9.35 -11.14
CA LEU A 854 -47.46 9.30 -10.96
C LEU A 854 -46.71 10.13 -12.01
N ALA A 855 -47.10 10.05 -13.28
CA ALA A 855 -46.48 10.82 -14.37
C ALA A 855 -46.66 12.33 -14.17
N ARG A 856 -47.85 12.75 -13.72
CA ARG A 856 -48.14 14.15 -13.39
C ARG A 856 -47.30 14.62 -12.20
N ASN A 857 -47.25 13.84 -11.13
CA ASN A 857 -46.47 14.19 -9.93
C ASN A 857 -44.97 14.25 -10.23
N LEU A 858 -44.42 13.31 -11.00
CA LEU A 858 -43.01 13.33 -11.39
C LEU A 858 -42.63 14.54 -12.24
N GLY A 859 -43.51 14.98 -13.16
CA GLY A 859 -43.30 16.20 -13.94
C GLY A 859 -43.26 17.44 -13.07
N HIS A 860 -44.22 17.58 -12.15
CA HIS A 860 -44.24 18.69 -11.20
C HIS A 860 -43.07 18.64 -10.21
N ASP A 861 -42.70 17.48 -9.66
CA ASP A 861 -41.54 17.33 -8.76
C ASP A 861 -40.22 17.67 -9.47
N ALA A 862 -40.09 17.27 -10.74
CA ALA A 862 -38.94 17.61 -11.57
C ALA A 862 -38.90 19.12 -11.86
N GLN A 863 -40.05 19.74 -12.12
CA GLN A 863 -40.18 21.19 -12.28
C GLN A 863 -39.81 21.92 -10.99
N ASP A 864 -40.29 21.45 -9.84
CA ASP A 864 -40.01 22.03 -8.52
C ASP A 864 -38.52 21.92 -8.15
N ARG A 865 -37.89 20.79 -8.48
CA ARG A 865 -36.44 20.59 -8.33
C ARG A 865 -35.65 21.43 -9.31
N TYR A 866 -36.14 21.58 -10.53
CA TYR A 866 -35.54 22.44 -11.55
C TYR A 866 -35.63 23.91 -11.14
N GLU A 867 -36.76 24.37 -10.60
CA GLU A 867 -36.96 25.74 -10.12
C GLU A 867 -36.15 26.02 -8.85
N LYS A 868 -36.12 25.10 -7.88
CA LYS A 868 -35.23 25.19 -6.71
C LYS A 868 -33.75 25.14 -7.12
N GLY A 869 -33.43 24.35 -8.15
CA GLY A 869 -32.11 24.26 -8.77
C GLY A 869 -31.72 25.55 -9.51
N MET A 870 -32.65 26.15 -10.25
CA MET A 870 -32.48 27.39 -11.00
C MET A 870 -32.48 28.61 -10.10
N ALA A 871 -33.22 28.61 -9.00
CA ALA A 871 -33.13 29.61 -7.95
C ALA A 871 -31.74 29.55 -7.29
N ARG A 872 -31.24 28.35 -6.98
CA ARG A 872 -29.85 28.13 -6.53
C ARG A 872 -28.82 28.51 -7.60
N LEU A 873 -29.09 28.24 -8.87
CA LEU A 873 -28.22 28.59 -9.99
C LEU A 873 -28.22 30.10 -10.22
N ASN A 874 -29.35 30.80 -10.10
CA ASN A 874 -29.47 32.24 -10.24
C ASN A 874 -28.89 33.00 -9.04
N GLU A 875 -29.03 32.47 -7.82
CA GLU A 875 -28.31 32.96 -6.65
C GLU A 875 -26.79 32.68 -6.79
N GLY A 876 -26.42 31.54 -7.38
CA GLY A 876 -25.06 31.16 -7.74
C GLY A 876 -24.48 32.02 -8.87
N LEU A 877 -25.27 32.40 -9.87
CA LEU A 877 -24.91 33.23 -11.01
C LEU A 877 -24.80 34.69 -10.62
N LYS A 878 -25.66 35.21 -9.72
CA LYS A 878 -25.44 36.50 -9.05
C LYS A 878 -24.15 36.52 -8.22
N LYS A 879 -23.75 35.37 -7.64
CA LYS A 879 -22.46 35.18 -6.95
C LYS A 879 -21.29 34.84 -7.89
N ALA A 880 -21.54 34.53 -9.16
CA ALA A 880 -20.53 34.13 -10.15
C ALA A 880 -20.26 35.23 -11.20
N SER A 881 -21.23 36.08 -11.55
CA SER A 881 -20.97 37.30 -12.33
C SER A 881 -20.12 38.32 -11.57
N ALA A 882 -20.08 38.21 -10.24
CA ALA A 882 -19.14 38.92 -9.38
C ALA A 882 -17.70 38.34 -9.40
N ILE A 883 -17.49 37.14 -9.98
CA ILE A 883 -16.18 36.47 -10.02
C ILE A 883 -15.94 35.90 -11.43
N LYS A 884 -15.62 36.80 -12.38
CA LYS A 884 -14.73 36.46 -13.50
C LYS A 884 -13.29 36.55 -12.99
N GLY A 885 -12.65 35.39 -12.79
CA GLY A 885 -11.25 35.28 -12.40
C GLY A 885 -10.87 33.89 -11.88
N GLU A 886 -10.39 33.04 -12.80
CA GLU A 886 -9.49 31.88 -12.60
C GLU A 886 -9.97 30.55 -11.95
N GLY A 887 -9.85 29.46 -12.74
CA GLY A 887 -9.00 28.29 -12.43
C GLY A 887 -9.49 27.20 -11.47
N LEU A 888 -9.91 26.05 -12.03
CA LEU A 888 -10.40 24.81 -11.39
C LEU A 888 -9.38 24.04 -10.50
N LYS A 889 -9.91 23.30 -9.49
CA LYS A 889 -9.62 21.86 -9.23
C LYS A 889 -10.55 21.21 -8.16
N GLU A 890 -11.16 20.07 -8.54
CA GLU A 890 -11.75 18.98 -7.71
C GLU A 890 -10.66 18.30 -6.85
N ASP A 891 -10.89 17.56 -5.76
CA ASP A 891 -11.93 17.34 -4.74
C ASP A 891 -11.15 16.74 -3.52
N GLU A 892 -11.61 16.69 -2.27
CA GLU A 892 -12.66 15.82 -1.70
C GLU A 892 -12.71 16.11 -0.15
N PRO A 893 -13.21 15.24 0.74
CA PRO A 893 -14.58 15.08 1.20
C PRO A 893 -14.73 15.44 2.70
N SER A 894 -15.95 15.27 3.23
CA SER A 894 -16.40 15.47 4.62
C SER A 894 -16.84 16.90 4.97
N GLY A 895 -18.12 17.00 5.36
CA GLY A 895 -18.86 18.23 5.51
C GLY A 895 -18.28 19.16 6.57
N PHE A 896 -17.74 20.29 6.12
CA PHE A 896 -17.75 21.60 6.76
C PHE A 896 -17.54 22.61 5.62
N GLY A 897 -18.36 23.66 5.57
CA GLY A 897 -18.57 24.53 4.41
C GLY A 897 -17.29 25.00 3.69
N ARG A 898 -17.28 24.89 2.36
CA ARG A 898 -16.37 25.67 1.51
C ARG A 898 -16.85 27.13 1.51
N SER A 899 -16.43 27.90 2.50
CA SER A 899 -16.11 29.31 2.23
C SER A 899 -15.06 29.30 1.11
N ARG A 900 -15.25 30.11 0.06
CA ARG A 900 -14.20 30.37 -0.93
C ARG A 900 -12.97 30.86 -0.15
N ARG A 901 -11.93 30.03 -0.02
CA ARG A 901 -10.68 30.39 0.66
C ARG A 901 -10.02 31.49 -0.16
N LYS A 902 -10.24 32.74 0.22
CA LYS A 902 -9.73 33.91 -0.50
C LYS A 902 -8.22 33.98 -0.31
N LYS A 903 -7.46 34.09 -1.42
CA LYS A 903 -6.04 34.45 -1.34
C LYS A 903 -5.93 35.88 -0.84
N ARG A 904 -5.11 36.13 0.17
CA ARG A 904 -4.95 37.46 0.76
C ARG A 904 -3.58 38.02 0.41
N SER A 905 -3.51 39.29 0.02
CA SER A 905 -2.22 39.99 -0.08
C SER A 905 -1.68 40.32 1.32
N ARG A 906 -0.42 40.78 1.40
CA ARG A 906 0.18 41.26 2.67
C ARG A 906 -0.67 42.37 3.26
N GLU A 907 -1.12 43.31 2.45
CA GLU A 907 -1.94 44.47 2.85
C GLU A 907 -3.31 44.03 3.35
N GLU A 908 -3.97 43.08 2.68
CA GLU A 908 -5.26 42.55 3.14
C GLU A 908 -5.12 41.79 4.48
N VAL A 909 -4.00 41.08 4.69
CA VAL A 909 -3.72 40.42 5.98
C VAL A 909 -3.55 41.46 7.08
N ILE A 910 -2.80 42.54 6.82
CA ILE A 910 -2.60 43.64 7.78
C ILE A 910 -3.94 44.32 8.11
N GLU A 911 -4.74 44.64 7.09
CA GLU A 911 -6.02 45.33 7.28
C GLU A 911 -7.02 44.46 8.05
N MET A 912 -7.16 43.19 7.66
CA MET A 912 -8.04 42.25 8.36
C MET A 912 -7.60 42.02 9.80
N HIS A 913 -6.30 41.80 10.04
CA HIS A 913 -5.78 41.63 11.38
C HIS A 913 -5.98 42.89 12.23
N GLY A 914 -5.73 44.08 11.67
CA GLY A 914 -5.97 45.37 12.33
C GLY A 914 -7.43 45.62 12.69
N ARG A 915 -8.38 45.00 11.98
CA ARG A 915 -9.81 44.98 12.29
C ARG A 915 -10.25 43.84 13.22
N GLY A 916 -9.34 42.96 13.63
CA GLY A 916 -9.64 41.77 14.42
C GLY A 916 -10.41 40.69 13.65
N GLU A 917 -10.37 40.71 12.31
CA GLU A 917 -11.04 39.71 11.47
C GLU A 917 -10.24 38.40 11.39
N SER A 918 -10.95 37.27 11.33
CA SER A 918 -10.35 35.95 11.19
C SER A 918 -9.81 35.71 9.76
N LEU A 919 -8.63 35.12 9.67
CA LEU A 919 -8.03 34.58 8.45
C LEU A 919 -8.14 33.05 8.39
N SER A 920 -9.06 32.45 9.16
CA SER A 920 -9.28 31.01 9.14
C SER A 920 -9.61 30.53 7.73
N GLY A 921 -8.87 29.50 7.29
CA GLY A 921 -8.98 28.93 5.95
C GLY A 921 -8.42 29.83 4.83
N ALA A 922 -7.86 31.00 5.11
CA ALA A 922 -7.31 31.88 4.08
C ALA A 922 -6.13 31.23 3.33
N VAL A 923 -5.83 31.74 2.13
CA VAL A 923 -4.63 31.37 1.39
C VAL A 923 -3.64 32.53 1.42
N VAL A 924 -2.55 32.38 2.16
CA VAL A 924 -1.44 33.35 2.22
C VAL A 924 -0.14 32.75 1.71
N SER A 925 -0.22 31.66 0.94
CA SER A 925 0.95 30.96 0.41
C SER A 925 1.78 31.86 -0.51
N GLY A 926 3.09 31.92 -0.24
CA GLY A 926 4.06 32.77 -0.95
C GLY A 926 4.00 34.25 -0.59
N VAL A 927 3.15 34.65 0.36
CA VAL A 927 3.05 36.05 0.80
C VAL A 927 4.20 36.35 1.75
N ASP A 928 4.75 37.56 1.64
CA ASP A 928 5.67 38.08 2.63
C ASP A 928 4.87 38.72 3.77
N LEU A 929 4.97 38.17 4.97
CA LEU A 929 4.40 38.65 6.24
C LEU A 929 5.51 38.89 7.30
N SER A 930 6.77 39.01 6.86
CA SER A 930 7.92 39.24 7.73
C SER A 930 7.84 40.55 8.50
N ASN A 931 8.39 40.58 9.72
CA ASN A 931 8.51 41.76 10.58
C ASN A 931 7.17 42.46 10.93
N LEU A 932 6.05 41.74 10.86
CA LEU A 932 4.72 42.25 11.25
C LEU A 932 4.36 41.87 12.68
N ASP A 933 3.55 42.71 13.34
CA ASP A 933 2.83 42.35 14.56
C ASP A 933 1.51 41.66 14.18
N LEU A 934 1.43 40.36 14.47
CA LEU A 934 0.36 39.42 14.11
C LEU A 934 -0.10 38.63 15.35
N ARG A 935 -0.06 39.24 16.53
CA ARG A 935 -0.44 38.60 17.80
C ARG A 935 -1.90 38.16 17.78
N GLY A 936 -2.16 36.90 18.13
CA GLY A 936 -3.52 36.34 18.14
C GLY A 936 -4.12 36.12 16.75
N LEU A 937 -3.33 36.19 15.67
CA LEU A 937 -3.80 35.97 14.31
C LEU A 937 -4.47 34.60 14.16
N ASP A 938 -5.70 34.57 13.65
CA ASP A 938 -6.41 33.32 13.37
C ASP A 938 -6.08 32.83 11.95
N LEU A 939 -5.21 31.83 11.85
CA LEU A 939 -4.82 31.11 10.63
C LEU A 939 -5.27 29.64 10.67
N ASN A 940 -6.30 29.32 11.44
CA ASN A 940 -6.81 27.96 11.57
C ASN A 940 -7.20 27.41 10.18
N ARG A 941 -6.68 26.24 9.78
CA ARG A 941 -6.87 25.61 8.45
C ARG A 941 -6.36 26.42 7.25
N ALA A 942 -5.59 27.49 7.47
CA ALA A 942 -5.04 28.32 6.40
C ALA A 942 -3.96 27.60 5.57
N LEU A 943 -3.74 28.08 4.35
CA LEU A 943 -2.68 27.61 3.45
C LEU A 943 -1.55 28.65 3.40
N CYS A 944 -0.45 28.34 4.07
CA CYS A 944 0.70 29.21 4.28
C CYS A 944 1.99 28.65 3.66
N ARG A 945 1.91 27.88 2.57
CA ARG A 945 3.11 27.29 1.93
C ARG A 945 4.07 28.37 1.45
N LYS A 946 5.36 28.25 1.76
CA LYS A 946 6.40 29.22 1.38
C LYS A 946 6.09 30.67 1.77
N THR A 947 5.28 30.87 2.81
CA THR A 947 4.98 32.21 3.35
C THR A 947 6.16 32.65 4.19
N ASN A 948 6.55 33.91 4.10
CA ASN A 948 7.61 34.47 4.93
C ASN A 948 7.02 35.13 6.17
N PHE A 949 7.17 34.53 7.34
CA PHE A 949 6.84 35.07 8.66
C PHE A 949 8.10 35.49 9.44
N SER A 950 9.27 35.58 8.80
CA SER A 950 10.53 35.86 9.51
C SER A 950 10.45 37.17 10.31
N GLY A 951 10.94 37.15 11.55
CA GLY A 951 10.91 38.29 12.46
C GLY A 951 9.52 38.79 12.88
N SER A 952 8.43 38.12 12.51
CA SER A 952 7.06 38.53 12.90
C SER A 952 6.72 38.13 14.34
N ASN A 953 5.77 38.83 14.96
CA ASN A 953 5.21 38.45 16.25
C ASN A 953 3.85 37.76 16.05
N LEU A 954 3.80 36.44 16.24
CA LEU A 954 2.64 35.57 16.15
C LEU A 954 2.26 35.01 17.53
N ASP A 955 2.59 35.70 18.63
CA ASP A 955 2.24 35.23 19.97
C ASP A 955 0.73 35.03 20.10
N GLY A 956 0.31 33.86 20.57
CA GLY A 956 -1.09 33.47 20.74
C GLY A 956 -1.85 33.20 19.43
N ALA A 957 -1.18 33.18 18.27
CA ALA A 957 -1.83 32.91 16.99
C ALA A 957 -2.44 31.49 16.93
N ASP A 958 -3.59 31.36 16.24
CA ASP A 958 -4.22 30.06 15.97
C ASP A 958 -3.75 29.51 14.63
N LEU A 959 -2.82 28.56 14.69
CA LEU A 959 -2.24 27.84 13.56
C LEU A 959 -2.75 26.38 13.49
N ARG A 960 -3.90 26.07 14.11
CA ARG A 960 -4.42 24.70 14.15
C ARG A 960 -4.75 24.23 12.74
N GLN A 961 -4.33 23.03 12.38
CA GLN A 961 -4.54 22.42 11.05
C GLN A 961 -4.00 23.25 9.87
N VAL A 962 -3.06 24.16 10.11
CA VAL A 962 -2.42 24.96 9.04
C VAL A 962 -1.56 24.09 8.14
N ILE A 963 -1.42 24.47 6.86
CA ILE A 963 -0.44 23.88 5.94
C ILE A 963 0.62 24.93 5.60
N ALA A 964 1.75 24.88 6.29
CA ALA A 964 2.86 25.84 6.20
C ALA A 964 4.16 25.17 5.70
N GLN A 965 4.05 24.28 4.71
CA GLN A 965 5.22 23.60 4.13
C GLN A 965 6.18 24.62 3.49
N GLY A 966 7.46 24.55 3.85
CA GLY A 966 8.49 25.46 3.35
C GLY A 966 8.32 26.93 3.77
N ALA A 967 7.46 27.22 4.75
CA ALA A 967 7.30 28.57 5.28
C ALA A 967 8.51 28.96 6.14
N ASP A 968 8.79 30.26 6.20
CA ASP A 968 9.92 30.80 6.97
C ASP A 968 9.42 31.54 8.21
N PHE A 969 9.64 30.97 9.40
CA PHE A 969 9.37 31.55 10.72
C PHE A 969 10.67 31.97 11.42
N SER A 970 11.78 32.15 10.69
CA SER A 970 13.08 32.46 11.31
C SER A 970 13.02 33.75 12.12
N GLY A 971 13.42 33.68 13.39
CA GLY A 971 13.37 34.81 14.32
C GLY A 971 11.97 35.28 14.71
N ALA A 972 10.91 34.57 14.33
CA ALA A 972 9.53 34.92 14.71
C ALA A 972 9.23 34.55 16.17
N SER A 973 8.36 35.31 16.82
CA SER A 973 7.78 34.94 18.12
C SER A 973 6.45 34.22 17.89
N LEU A 974 6.28 33.04 18.48
CA LEU A 974 5.12 32.15 18.38
C LEU A 974 4.71 31.68 19.78
N LYS A 975 4.94 32.49 20.81
CA LYS A 975 4.68 32.09 22.20
C LYS A 975 3.21 31.79 22.37
N THR A 976 2.88 30.70 23.04
CA THR A 976 1.50 30.26 23.30
C THR A 976 0.65 30.03 22.03
N ALA A 977 1.25 29.96 20.84
CA ALA A 977 0.52 29.71 19.60
C ALA A 977 -0.09 28.30 19.58
N GLY A 978 -1.30 28.17 19.03
CA GLY A 978 -1.99 26.90 18.87
C GLY A 978 -1.65 26.26 17.53
N MET A 979 -0.75 25.28 17.49
CA MET A 979 -0.25 24.66 16.24
C MET A 979 -0.74 23.20 16.07
N VAL A 980 -1.82 22.84 16.76
CA VAL A 980 -2.36 21.47 16.82
C VAL A 980 -2.67 20.94 15.41
N LYS A 981 -2.11 19.77 15.06
CA LYS A 981 -2.25 19.12 13.73
C LYS A 981 -1.75 19.97 12.55
N GLY A 982 -0.91 20.97 12.77
CA GLY A 982 -0.28 21.74 11.70
C GLY A 982 0.79 20.96 10.94
N ILE A 983 0.98 21.28 9.66
CA ILE A 983 2.00 20.70 8.78
C ILE A 983 3.05 21.76 8.46
N PHE A 984 4.26 21.57 8.98
CA PHE A 984 5.39 22.49 8.89
C PHE A 984 6.61 21.85 8.22
N SER A 985 6.38 20.84 7.37
CA SER A 985 7.46 20.12 6.68
C SER A 985 8.36 21.08 5.91
N ASP A 986 9.66 20.88 5.97
CA ASP A 986 10.68 21.68 5.29
C ASP A 986 10.63 23.19 5.63
N GLY A 987 9.94 23.59 6.71
CA GLY A 987 9.86 24.97 7.17
C GLY A 987 11.08 25.40 7.97
N SER A 988 11.39 26.69 7.98
CA SER A 988 12.46 27.28 8.79
C SER A 988 11.88 27.91 10.06
N PHE A 989 12.45 27.58 11.21
CA PHE A 989 12.15 28.12 12.55
C PHE A 989 13.44 28.55 13.24
N LYS A 990 14.49 28.87 12.48
CA LYS A 990 15.78 29.25 13.06
C LYS A 990 15.61 30.40 14.03
N ARG A 991 16.04 30.22 15.28
CA ARG A 991 15.94 31.24 16.35
C ARG A 991 14.50 31.72 16.61
N ALA A 992 13.47 30.95 16.23
CA ALA A 992 12.09 31.26 16.53
C ALA A 992 11.75 30.94 18.00
N ASP A 993 10.83 31.69 18.60
CA ASP A 993 10.40 31.49 19.99
C ASP A 993 8.99 30.89 20.04
N LEU A 994 8.89 29.57 20.19
CA LEU A 994 7.66 28.80 20.36
C LEU A 994 7.38 28.46 21.84
N GLY A 995 7.82 29.31 22.79
CA GLY A 995 7.61 29.10 24.22
C GLY A 995 6.13 28.86 24.56
N ALA A 996 5.84 27.78 25.30
CA ALA A 996 4.50 27.35 25.69
C ALA A 996 3.49 27.13 24.53
N ALA A 997 3.95 26.97 23.29
CA ALA A 997 3.07 26.65 22.15
C ALA A 997 2.49 25.22 22.25
N ASP A 998 1.32 25.00 21.64
CA ASP A 998 0.71 23.67 21.54
C ASP A 998 1.00 23.03 20.18
N LEU A 999 1.96 22.10 20.15
CA LEU A 999 2.41 21.37 18.97
C LEU A 999 1.72 20.00 18.81
N THR A 1000 0.63 19.75 19.55
CA THR A 1000 -0.02 18.44 19.56
C THR A 1000 -0.34 17.93 18.15
N ARG A 1001 0.19 16.75 17.79
CA ARG A 1001 0.05 16.10 16.48
C ARG A 1001 0.58 16.92 15.29
N ALA A 1002 1.46 17.88 15.52
CA ALA A 1002 2.10 18.65 14.46
C ALA A 1002 3.20 17.82 13.75
N VAL A 1003 3.49 18.21 12.51
CA VAL A 1003 4.50 17.53 11.66
C VAL A 1003 5.58 18.52 11.24
N PHE A 1004 6.81 18.26 11.64
CA PHE A 1004 8.03 19.05 11.39
C PHE A 1004 9.05 18.25 10.56
N LYS A 1005 8.58 17.47 9.58
CA LYS A 1005 9.47 16.62 8.79
C LYS A 1005 10.45 17.48 7.98
N GLY A 1006 11.76 17.29 8.19
CA GLY A 1006 12.80 18.07 7.50
C GLY A 1006 12.84 19.54 7.87
N ALA A 1007 12.11 19.98 8.90
CA ALA A 1007 12.10 21.37 9.33
C ALA A 1007 13.41 21.73 10.06
N ASP A 1008 13.79 23.01 9.95
CA ASP A 1008 14.98 23.54 10.60
C ASP A 1008 14.58 24.38 11.82
N LEU A 1009 14.80 23.85 13.03
CA LEU A 1009 14.53 24.51 14.31
C LEU A 1009 15.83 24.88 15.04
N GLU A 1010 16.93 25.08 14.31
CA GLU A 1010 18.22 25.47 14.87
C GLU A 1010 18.08 26.72 15.77
N GLU A 1011 18.57 26.63 17.01
CA GLU A 1011 18.50 27.68 18.03
C GLU A 1011 17.08 28.16 18.39
N ALA A 1012 16.02 27.41 18.03
CA ALA A 1012 14.65 27.73 18.42
C ALA A 1012 14.40 27.51 19.93
N VAL A 1013 13.47 28.27 20.49
CA VAL A 1013 13.02 28.14 21.88
C VAL A 1013 11.65 27.46 21.91
N LEU A 1014 11.56 26.30 22.54
CA LEU A 1014 10.37 25.47 22.73
C LEU A 1014 10.13 25.21 24.22
N ALA A 1015 10.56 26.12 25.09
CA ALA A 1015 10.43 25.97 26.53
C ALA A 1015 8.95 25.88 26.95
N GLY A 1016 8.59 24.91 27.78
CA GLY A 1016 7.22 24.71 28.28
C GLY A 1016 6.18 24.29 27.24
N CYS A 1017 6.58 23.95 26.01
CA CYS A 1017 5.62 23.63 24.95
C CYS A 1017 5.01 22.22 25.11
N ARG A 1018 3.88 21.98 24.43
CA ARG A 1018 3.20 20.67 24.44
C ARG A 1018 3.47 19.90 23.15
N LEU A 1019 4.14 18.76 23.24
CA LEU A 1019 4.43 17.87 22.12
C LEU A 1019 3.75 16.50 22.31
N TYR A 1020 2.43 16.43 22.17
CA TYR A 1020 1.73 15.15 22.18
C TYR A 1020 1.65 14.55 20.77
N MET A 1021 2.21 13.36 20.54
CA MET A 1021 2.24 12.69 19.22
C MET A 1021 2.80 13.56 18.08
N THR A 1022 3.82 14.36 18.38
CA THR A 1022 4.47 15.26 17.40
C THR A 1022 5.53 14.50 16.59
N ILE A 1023 5.65 14.80 15.31
CA ILE A 1023 6.60 14.15 14.40
C ILE A 1023 7.72 15.12 14.02
N LEU A 1024 8.92 14.84 14.51
CA LEU A 1024 10.17 15.60 14.25
C LEU A 1024 11.13 14.72 13.42
N GLN A 1025 10.63 14.15 12.33
CA GLN A 1025 11.41 13.25 11.48
C GLN A 1025 12.43 14.04 10.64
N LYS A 1026 13.72 13.71 10.74
CA LYS A 1026 14.82 14.39 10.02
C LYS A 1026 14.85 15.91 10.26
N ALA A 1027 14.32 16.37 11.39
CA ALA A 1027 14.38 17.78 11.77
C ALA A 1027 15.79 18.16 12.23
N ILE A 1028 16.18 19.41 12.00
CA ILE A 1028 17.41 20.00 12.54
C ILE A 1028 17.02 20.69 13.84
N LEU A 1029 17.49 20.18 14.97
CA LEU A 1029 17.18 20.62 16.34
C LEU A 1029 18.45 21.10 17.06
N LYS A 1030 19.43 21.59 16.30
CA LYS A 1030 20.73 21.99 16.86
C LYS A 1030 20.56 23.16 17.81
N LYS A 1031 21.09 23.04 19.04
CA LYS A 1031 21.00 24.07 20.08
C LYS A 1031 19.57 24.51 20.45
N THR A 1032 18.57 23.71 20.10
CA THR A 1032 17.16 24.01 20.39
C THR A 1032 16.88 23.83 21.88
N THR A 1033 16.07 24.71 22.47
CA THR A 1033 15.72 24.65 23.91
C THR A 1033 14.32 24.10 24.11
N PHE A 1034 14.19 22.92 24.71
CA PHE A 1034 12.96 22.23 25.10
C PHE A 1034 12.76 22.21 26.63
N SER A 1035 13.35 23.15 27.37
CA SER A 1035 13.28 23.16 28.84
C SER A 1035 11.82 23.14 29.32
N ASP A 1036 11.52 22.26 30.28
CA ASP A 1036 10.16 22.05 30.84
C ASP A 1036 9.07 21.68 29.80
N ALA A 1037 9.45 21.28 28.59
CA ALA A 1037 8.51 20.87 27.57
C ALA A 1037 7.82 19.54 27.95
N ASN A 1038 6.55 19.39 27.57
CA ASN A 1038 5.78 18.18 27.81
C ASN A 1038 5.57 17.41 26.51
N ALA A 1039 6.44 16.43 26.26
CA ALA A 1039 6.35 15.48 25.17
C ALA A 1039 5.82 14.11 25.63
N GLU A 1040 4.77 13.64 24.96
CA GLU A 1040 4.28 12.27 25.15
C GLU A 1040 4.01 11.62 23.79
N MET A 1041 4.51 10.40 23.60
CA MET A 1041 4.36 9.61 22.36
C MET A 1041 4.89 10.32 21.10
N SER A 1042 5.88 11.21 21.25
CA SER A 1042 6.47 11.97 20.13
C SER A 1042 7.67 11.24 19.49
N LEU A 1043 7.91 11.53 18.20
CA LEU A 1043 8.88 10.83 17.36
C LEU A 1043 10.01 11.76 16.87
N PHE A 1044 11.24 11.42 17.23
CA PHE A 1044 12.48 12.10 16.83
C PHE A 1044 13.32 11.22 15.89
N SER A 1045 12.73 10.73 14.80
CA SER A 1045 13.39 9.76 13.91
C SER A 1045 14.36 10.42 12.94
N GLY A 1046 15.66 10.10 13.03
CA GLY A 1046 16.71 10.64 12.17
C GLY A 1046 16.95 12.15 12.33
N ALA A 1047 16.50 12.74 13.45
CA ALA A 1047 16.73 14.15 13.75
C ALA A 1047 18.16 14.40 14.24
N ASP A 1048 18.64 15.62 14.06
CA ASP A 1048 19.91 16.09 14.62
C ASP A 1048 19.64 17.06 15.76
N ALA A 1049 19.76 16.59 17.00
CA ALA A 1049 19.51 17.39 18.20
C ALA A 1049 20.80 17.82 18.91
N SER A 1050 21.93 17.89 18.19
CA SER A 1050 23.22 18.26 18.79
C SER A 1050 23.12 19.58 19.59
N ASP A 1051 23.66 19.60 20.81
CA ASP A 1051 23.64 20.73 21.74
C ASP A 1051 22.23 21.18 22.20
N ALA A 1052 21.16 20.41 21.93
CA ALA A 1052 19.82 20.73 22.41
C ALA A 1052 19.69 20.58 23.94
N ARG A 1053 18.79 21.37 24.54
CA ARG A 1053 18.51 21.35 25.99
C ARG A 1053 17.10 20.87 26.27
N PHE A 1054 16.94 19.75 26.95
CA PHE A 1054 15.69 19.16 27.43
C PHE A 1054 15.59 19.23 28.97
N THR A 1055 16.24 20.21 29.59
CA THR A 1055 16.29 20.33 31.06
C THR A 1055 14.88 20.39 31.66
N GLY A 1056 14.55 19.52 32.62
CA GLY A 1056 13.22 19.46 33.24
C GLY A 1056 12.09 18.95 32.33
N ALA A 1057 12.38 18.58 31.08
CA ALA A 1057 11.37 18.17 30.12
C ALA A 1057 10.76 16.81 30.48
N ARG A 1058 9.46 16.66 30.21
CA ARG A 1058 8.74 15.39 30.34
C ARG A 1058 8.71 14.73 28.98
N LEU A 1059 9.45 13.64 28.79
CA LEU A 1059 9.58 12.88 27.56
C LEU A 1059 9.04 11.46 27.78
N ILE A 1060 7.73 11.30 27.87
CA ILE A 1060 7.09 10.03 28.25
C ILE A 1060 6.76 9.22 26.99
N LYS A 1061 7.18 7.95 26.93
CA LYS A 1061 6.91 7.04 25.79
C LYS A 1061 7.32 7.62 24.43
N CYS A 1062 8.36 8.46 24.39
CA CYS A 1062 8.88 9.03 23.16
C CYS A 1062 9.81 8.03 22.44
N LEU A 1063 10.03 8.25 21.15
CA LEU A 1063 10.95 7.45 20.33
C LEU A 1063 12.03 8.32 19.70
N PHE A 1064 13.27 8.12 20.15
CA PHE A 1064 14.49 8.66 19.56
C PHE A 1064 15.15 7.56 18.74
N GLN A 1065 14.80 7.52 17.45
CA GLN A 1065 15.30 6.49 16.55
C GLN A 1065 16.37 7.07 15.64
N ARG A 1066 17.60 6.54 15.72
CA ARG A 1066 18.74 7.01 14.91
C ARG A 1066 18.94 8.52 14.98
N THR A 1067 18.69 9.10 16.15
CA THR A 1067 18.85 10.52 16.44
C THR A 1067 20.32 10.82 16.77
N ILE A 1068 20.81 11.98 16.34
CA ILE A 1068 22.11 12.52 16.77
C ILE A 1068 21.89 13.35 18.03
N LEU A 1069 22.62 13.04 19.10
CA LEU A 1069 22.44 13.56 20.45
C LEU A 1069 23.75 14.13 21.03
N ASP A 1070 24.69 14.56 20.20
CA ASP A 1070 25.98 15.10 20.67
C ASP A 1070 25.77 16.25 21.67
N ARG A 1071 26.31 16.10 22.89
CA ARG A 1071 26.22 17.09 23.98
C ARG A 1071 24.80 17.55 24.34
N VAL A 1072 23.79 16.69 24.12
CA VAL A 1072 22.42 17.00 24.54
C VAL A 1072 22.30 16.99 26.06
N ASP A 1073 21.55 17.95 26.58
CA ASP A 1073 21.29 18.09 28.01
C ASP A 1073 19.87 17.63 28.38
N PHE A 1074 19.74 16.46 29.01
CA PHE A 1074 18.52 15.92 29.60
C PHE A 1074 18.47 16.08 31.14
N SER A 1075 19.19 17.04 31.72
CA SER A 1075 19.22 17.19 33.18
C SER A 1075 17.82 17.38 33.76
N ASP A 1076 17.50 16.65 34.84
CA ASP A 1076 16.20 16.64 35.52
C ASP A 1076 15.00 16.27 34.63
N ALA A 1077 15.23 15.71 33.44
CA ALA A 1077 14.18 15.30 32.52
C ALA A 1077 13.55 13.95 32.94
N VAL A 1078 12.29 13.74 32.58
CA VAL A 1078 11.55 12.49 32.81
C VAL A 1078 11.43 11.71 31.51
N LEU A 1079 12.22 10.66 31.33
CA LEU A 1079 12.26 9.80 30.14
C LEU A 1079 11.54 8.46 30.36
N SER A 1080 10.45 8.46 31.14
CA SER A 1080 9.78 7.21 31.52
C SER A 1080 9.21 6.47 30.30
N ALA A 1081 9.55 5.18 30.18
CA ALA A 1081 9.15 4.32 29.06
C ALA A 1081 9.55 4.83 27.66
N THR A 1082 10.51 5.74 27.57
CA THR A 1082 11.05 6.26 26.30
C THR A 1082 12.07 5.31 25.70
N MET A 1083 12.19 5.34 24.37
CA MET A 1083 13.09 4.46 23.62
C MET A 1083 14.18 5.25 22.88
N LEU A 1084 15.44 4.93 23.18
CA LEU A 1084 16.65 5.41 22.52
C LEU A 1084 17.19 4.29 21.62
N TYR A 1085 16.69 4.20 20.38
CA TYR A 1085 16.98 3.09 19.47
C TYR A 1085 17.93 3.49 18.35
N GLY A 1086 19.18 3.02 18.39
CA GLY A 1086 20.24 3.38 17.46
C GLY A 1086 20.62 4.87 17.52
N ALA A 1087 20.24 5.56 18.60
CA ALA A 1087 20.62 6.95 18.84
C ALA A 1087 22.11 7.04 19.18
N LYS A 1088 22.77 8.11 18.75
CA LYS A 1088 24.22 8.30 18.91
C LYS A 1088 24.52 9.70 19.40
N GLY A 1089 25.40 9.84 20.37
CA GLY A 1089 25.85 11.16 20.82
C GLY A 1089 27.00 11.07 21.82
N VAL A 1090 28.04 11.87 21.66
CA VAL A 1090 29.15 11.94 22.63
C VAL A 1090 28.84 12.99 23.71
N GLY A 1091 29.08 12.65 24.97
CA GLY A 1091 28.94 13.60 26.09
C GLY A 1091 27.49 14.00 26.39
N VAL A 1092 26.53 13.08 26.23
CA VAL A 1092 25.13 13.30 26.58
C VAL A 1092 24.97 13.44 28.10
N ILE A 1093 24.17 14.40 28.56
CA ILE A 1093 24.00 14.71 29.99
C ILE A 1093 22.60 14.25 30.42
N PHE A 1094 22.52 13.43 31.47
CA PHE A 1094 21.30 12.89 32.09
C PHE A 1094 21.27 13.17 33.60
N ARG A 1095 21.90 14.25 34.07
CA ARG A 1095 22.05 14.53 35.49
C ARG A 1095 20.69 14.66 36.17
N GLY A 1096 20.43 13.91 37.24
CA GLY A 1096 19.13 13.99 37.95
C GLY A 1096 17.92 13.46 37.17
N ALA A 1097 18.10 12.94 35.94
CA ALA A 1097 17.00 12.51 35.09
C ALA A 1097 16.34 11.20 35.58
N ASP A 1098 15.04 11.03 35.31
CA ASP A 1098 14.29 9.79 35.56
C ASP A 1098 14.17 8.96 34.27
N LEU A 1099 14.94 7.88 34.17
CA LEU A 1099 14.95 6.92 33.07
C LEU A 1099 14.17 5.64 33.41
N SER A 1100 13.22 5.69 34.34
CA SER A 1100 12.44 4.51 34.73
C SER A 1100 11.70 3.88 33.54
N LYS A 1101 11.91 2.59 33.33
CA LYS A 1101 11.39 1.81 32.17
C LYS A 1101 11.91 2.29 30.81
N CYS A 1102 12.88 3.20 30.76
CA CYS A 1102 13.54 3.62 29.53
C CYS A 1102 14.24 2.43 28.87
N ARG A 1103 14.22 2.40 27.53
CA ARG A 1103 14.86 1.35 26.74
C ARG A 1103 15.91 1.94 25.82
N MET A 1104 17.12 1.40 25.87
CA MET A 1104 18.20 1.73 24.94
C MET A 1104 18.60 0.47 24.18
N GLY A 1105 18.79 0.57 22.86
CA GLY A 1105 19.12 -0.59 22.04
C GLY A 1105 19.43 -0.27 20.59
N GLY A 1106 19.66 -1.30 19.78
CA GLY A 1106 19.89 -1.14 18.34
C GLY A 1106 21.23 -0.49 18.00
N GLN A 1107 22.30 -0.84 18.73
CA GLN A 1107 23.64 -0.27 18.57
C GLN A 1107 23.66 1.24 18.87
N ALA A 1108 22.94 1.65 19.92
CA ALA A 1108 23.05 3.00 20.43
C ALA A 1108 24.45 3.24 20.99
N ALA A 1109 24.96 4.46 20.86
CA ALA A 1109 26.32 4.80 21.29
C ALA A 1109 26.33 6.16 21.99
N MET A 1110 26.59 6.16 23.29
CA MET A 1110 26.69 7.36 24.12
C MET A 1110 27.92 7.31 25.03
N PRO A 1111 29.14 7.24 24.45
CA PRO A 1111 30.35 7.24 25.25
C PRO A 1111 30.48 8.56 26.01
N GLN A 1112 31.05 8.49 27.21
CA GLN A 1112 31.23 9.63 28.12
C GLN A 1112 29.92 10.31 28.55
N ALA A 1113 28.80 9.59 28.49
CA ALA A 1113 27.53 10.11 28.98
C ALA A 1113 27.55 10.32 30.51
N ASP A 1114 26.89 11.38 30.97
CA ASP A 1114 26.83 11.75 32.38
C ASP A 1114 25.46 11.41 32.96
N PHE A 1115 25.37 10.27 33.65
CA PHE A 1115 24.21 9.81 34.39
C PHE A 1115 24.31 10.10 35.90
N THR A 1116 25.02 11.15 36.30
CA THR A 1116 25.18 11.48 37.73
C THR A 1116 23.83 11.80 38.38
N ASN A 1117 23.53 11.23 39.55
CA ASN A 1117 22.26 11.40 40.28
C ASN A 1117 21.00 10.98 39.51
N MET A 1118 21.12 10.23 38.41
CA MET A 1118 19.98 9.72 37.64
C MET A 1118 19.21 8.64 38.42
N ARG A 1119 17.91 8.51 38.18
CA ARG A 1119 17.09 7.41 38.66
C ARG A 1119 16.67 6.49 37.51
N MET A 1120 16.81 5.18 37.68
CA MET A 1120 16.34 4.19 36.71
C MET A 1120 15.75 2.94 37.40
N ILE A 1121 14.41 2.87 37.42
CA ILE A 1121 13.67 1.70 37.88
C ILE A 1121 13.17 0.89 36.67
N GLN A 1122 13.50 -0.40 36.60
CA GLN A 1122 13.07 -1.31 35.52
C GLN A 1122 13.46 -0.84 34.10
N GLY A 1123 14.52 -0.03 33.97
CA GLY A 1123 15.10 0.36 32.69
C GLY A 1123 15.88 -0.79 32.05
N CYS A 1124 16.04 -0.75 30.73
CA CYS A 1124 16.68 -1.80 29.97
C CYS A 1124 17.56 -1.26 28.84
N PHE A 1125 18.87 -1.33 29.02
CA PHE A 1125 19.86 -0.98 28.01
C PHE A 1125 20.47 -2.26 27.42
N ARG A 1126 20.48 -2.39 26.10
CA ARG A 1126 21.03 -3.56 25.41
C ARG A 1126 21.91 -3.14 24.24
N ASP A 1127 22.94 -3.93 23.92
CA ASP A 1127 23.73 -3.77 22.70
C ASP A 1127 24.17 -2.31 22.46
N SER A 1128 24.66 -1.65 23.51
CA SER A 1128 24.94 -0.20 23.52
C SER A 1128 26.34 0.11 24.02
N ASP A 1129 26.96 1.17 23.48
CA ASP A 1129 28.24 1.70 23.95
C ASP A 1129 28.00 2.84 24.94
N LEU A 1130 28.44 2.63 26.18
CA LEU A 1130 28.38 3.55 27.32
C LEU A 1130 29.77 3.63 27.98
N SER A 1131 30.83 3.43 27.20
CA SER A 1131 32.21 3.51 27.69
C SER A 1131 32.49 4.89 28.31
N LYS A 1132 33.22 4.91 29.43
CA LYS A 1132 33.58 6.10 30.21
C LYS A 1132 32.39 6.91 30.75
N ALA A 1133 31.18 6.31 30.81
CA ALA A 1133 30.01 6.98 31.35
C ALA A 1133 30.08 7.11 32.90
N SER A 1134 29.56 8.21 33.43
CA SER A 1134 29.48 8.44 34.89
C SER A 1134 28.09 8.11 35.42
N PHE A 1135 27.99 7.21 36.39
CA PHE A 1135 26.76 6.87 37.11
C PHE A 1135 26.82 7.29 38.59
N ARG A 1136 27.73 8.20 38.97
CA ARG A 1136 27.92 8.58 40.38
C ARG A 1136 26.63 9.10 41.00
N GLY A 1137 26.27 8.58 42.17
CA GLY A 1137 25.02 8.97 42.86
C GLY A 1137 23.73 8.50 42.18
N ALA A 1138 23.79 7.74 41.08
CA ALA A 1138 22.59 7.22 40.43
C ALA A 1138 21.85 6.18 41.31
N GLU A 1139 20.54 6.07 41.12
CA GLU A 1139 19.70 5.05 41.73
C GLU A 1139 19.24 4.05 40.66
N LEU A 1140 19.75 2.81 40.71
CA LEU A 1140 19.38 1.74 39.80
C LEU A 1140 18.60 0.67 40.57
N GLN A 1141 17.38 0.37 40.14
CA GLN A 1141 16.57 -0.69 40.79
C GLN A 1141 15.94 -1.59 39.74
N SER A 1142 16.23 -2.89 39.84
CA SER A 1142 15.74 -3.90 38.90
C SER A 1142 16.02 -3.53 37.43
N ALA A 1143 17.12 -2.81 37.18
CA ALA A 1143 17.52 -2.41 35.84
C ALA A 1143 18.25 -3.55 35.12
N MET A 1144 18.28 -3.48 33.79
CA MET A 1144 18.93 -4.47 32.94
C MET A 1144 19.90 -3.81 31.98
N PHE A 1145 21.16 -4.19 32.07
CA PHE A 1145 22.19 -3.95 31.08
C PHE A 1145 22.55 -5.30 30.47
N GLU A 1146 22.37 -5.44 29.16
CA GLU A 1146 22.71 -6.67 28.45
C GLU A 1146 23.64 -6.37 27.27
N ASN A 1147 24.78 -7.05 27.19
CA ASN A 1147 25.70 -6.89 26.06
C ASN A 1147 26.10 -5.42 25.80
N CYS A 1148 26.30 -4.64 26.87
CA CYS A 1148 26.71 -3.24 26.79
C CYS A 1148 28.22 -3.09 26.99
N ASP A 1149 28.82 -2.10 26.34
CA ASP A 1149 30.17 -1.65 26.64
C ASP A 1149 30.13 -0.57 27.73
N LEU A 1150 30.76 -0.86 28.87
CA LEU A 1150 30.83 -0.03 30.07
C LEU A 1150 32.29 0.10 30.53
N GLN A 1151 33.26 0.00 29.61
CA GLN A 1151 34.67 0.17 29.94
C GLN A 1151 34.92 1.51 30.61
N HIS A 1152 35.65 1.51 31.73
CA HIS A 1152 35.97 2.71 32.51
C HIS A 1152 34.75 3.52 32.99
N ALA A 1153 33.57 2.89 33.10
CA ALA A 1153 32.40 3.54 33.67
C ALA A 1153 32.52 3.70 35.20
N GLU A 1154 31.89 4.74 35.75
CA GLU A 1154 31.98 5.11 37.17
C GLU A 1154 30.67 4.81 37.92
N PHE A 1155 30.67 3.78 38.77
CA PHE A 1155 29.55 3.33 39.63
C PHE A 1155 29.87 3.46 41.13
N TYR A 1156 30.73 4.41 41.52
CA TYR A 1156 31.14 4.61 42.91
C TYR A 1156 29.93 4.78 43.85
N ARG A 1157 29.75 3.82 44.77
CA ARG A 1157 28.68 3.75 45.78
C ARG A 1157 27.26 3.82 45.23
N VAL A 1158 27.03 3.32 44.02
CA VAL A 1158 25.70 3.31 43.40
C VAL A 1158 24.80 2.24 44.05
N PRO A 1159 23.59 2.60 44.55
CA PRO A 1159 22.56 1.63 44.86
C PRO A 1159 22.02 1.01 43.57
N ALA A 1160 22.28 -0.28 43.37
CA ALA A 1160 21.98 -1.04 42.16
C ALA A 1160 21.21 -2.36 42.45
N GLY A 1161 20.28 -2.34 43.40
CA GLY A 1161 19.56 -3.53 43.85
C GLY A 1161 18.83 -4.25 42.72
N HIS A 1162 18.95 -5.58 42.68
CA HIS A 1162 18.37 -6.45 41.64
C HIS A 1162 18.77 -6.11 40.18
N THR A 1163 19.78 -5.25 39.99
CA THR A 1163 20.23 -4.84 38.66
C THR A 1163 21.09 -5.92 38.03
N ARG A 1164 20.96 -6.10 36.71
CA ARG A 1164 21.68 -7.12 35.92
C ARG A 1164 22.63 -6.46 34.94
N PHE A 1165 23.89 -6.90 34.91
CA PHE A 1165 24.91 -6.54 33.92
C PHE A 1165 25.33 -7.78 33.14
N SER A 1166 24.38 -8.41 32.46
CA SER A 1166 24.62 -9.67 31.75
C SER A 1166 25.44 -9.42 30.48
N LYS A 1167 26.52 -10.18 30.27
CA LYS A 1167 27.38 -10.09 29.07
C LYS A 1167 27.99 -8.69 28.84
N CYS A 1168 28.06 -7.85 29.86
CA CYS A 1168 28.59 -6.49 29.71
C CYS A 1168 30.12 -6.48 29.81
N ASN A 1169 30.75 -5.54 29.11
CA ASN A 1169 32.17 -5.25 29.25
C ASN A 1169 32.37 -4.16 30.30
N LEU A 1170 32.84 -4.52 31.50
CA LEU A 1170 33.08 -3.62 32.63
C LEU A 1170 34.59 -3.43 32.88
N GLU A 1171 35.42 -3.68 31.88
CA GLU A 1171 36.88 -3.60 32.04
C GLU A 1171 37.32 -2.20 32.47
N GLY A 1172 38.10 -2.13 33.55
CA GLY A 1172 38.58 -0.87 34.13
C GLY A 1172 37.50 0.01 34.78
N ALA A 1173 36.26 -0.49 34.95
CA ALA A 1173 35.19 0.26 35.59
C ALA A 1173 35.43 0.43 37.09
N ASN A 1174 35.05 1.59 37.64
CA ASN A 1174 35.08 1.85 39.08
C ASN A 1174 33.72 1.52 39.69
N MET A 1175 33.60 0.39 40.37
CA MET A 1175 32.38 -0.07 41.03
C MET A 1175 32.56 -0.15 42.56
N HIS A 1176 33.50 0.64 43.11
CA HIS A 1176 33.79 0.67 44.54
C HIS A 1176 32.53 0.98 45.35
N GLY A 1177 32.21 0.12 46.31
CA GLY A 1177 31.05 0.29 47.19
C GLY A 1177 29.69 0.15 46.51
N ILE A 1178 29.61 -0.35 45.27
CA ILE A 1178 28.32 -0.57 44.60
C ILE A 1178 27.45 -1.56 45.41
N ASN A 1179 26.14 -1.33 45.47
CA ASN A 1179 25.21 -2.26 46.10
C ASN A 1179 24.40 -3.04 45.04
N LEU A 1180 24.84 -4.24 44.71
CA LEU A 1180 24.19 -5.14 43.76
C LEU A 1180 23.36 -6.24 44.44
N PHE A 1181 22.81 -6.00 45.64
CA PHE A 1181 22.00 -6.99 46.36
C PHE A 1181 21.01 -7.73 45.43
N GLN A 1182 21.12 -9.06 45.34
CA GLN A 1182 20.32 -9.92 44.45
C GLN A 1182 20.37 -9.55 42.95
N GLY A 1183 21.45 -8.91 42.53
CA GLY A 1183 21.75 -8.57 41.14
C GLY A 1183 22.44 -9.69 40.36
N SER A 1184 22.94 -9.37 39.18
CA SER A 1184 23.60 -10.34 38.30
C SER A 1184 24.76 -9.72 37.52
N LEU A 1185 25.87 -10.43 37.47
CA LEU A 1185 27.08 -10.13 36.68
C LEU A 1185 27.39 -11.30 35.71
N ARG A 1186 26.38 -12.09 35.33
CA ARG A 1186 26.56 -13.28 34.48
C ARG A 1186 27.26 -12.94 33.18
N LYS A 1187 28.29 -13.71 32.82
CA LYS A 1187 29.07 -13.57 31.59
C LYS A 1187 29.67 -12.16 31.40
N ALA A 1188 29.74 -11.34 32.45
CA ALA A 1188 30.35 -10.02 32.39
C ALA A 1188 31.88 -10.12 32.37
N ARG A 1189 32.54 -9.14 31.76
CA ARG A 1189 34.01 -9.00 31.81
C ARG A 1189 34.38 -7.96 32.86
N LEU A 1190 35.09 -8.38 33.90
CA LEU A 1190 35.43 -7.62 35.10
C LEU A 1190 36.95 -7.39 35.26
N VAL A 1191 37.70 -7.43 34.16
CA VAL A 1191 39.17 -7.27 34.18
C VAL A 1191 39.53 -5.84 34.62
N ASN A 1192 40.46 -5.69 35.57
CA ASN A 1192 40.84 -4.39 36.15
C ASN A 1192 39.66 -3.60 36.77
N THR A 1193 38.55 -4.26 37.09
CA THR A 1193 37.38 -3.62 37.70
C THR A 1193 37.57 -3.50 39.21
N ASP A 1194 37.22 -2.34 39.75
CA ASP A 1194 37.25 -2.07 41.20
C ASP A 1194 35.90 -2.40 41.84
N LEU A 1195 35.81 -3.50 42.60
CA LEU A 1195 34.64 -3.89 43.38
C LEU A 1195 34.92 -3.82 44.90
N THR A 1196 35.96 -3.10 45.32
CA THR A 1196 36.32 -2.93 46.74
C THR A 1196 35.11 -2.38 47.53
N GLY A 1197 34.80 -2.99 48.68
CA GLY A 1197 33.70 -2.59 49.57
C GLY A 1197 32.28 -2.77 49.01
N SER A 1198 32.10 -3.43 47.88
CA SER A 1198 30.79 -3.63 47.24
C SER A 1198 29.90 -4.63 47.99
N ASN A 1199 28.58 -4.48 47.88
CA ASN A 1199 27.62 -5.47 48.36
C ASN A 1199 27.19 -6.40 47.22
N LEU A 1200 27.77 -7.59 47.18
CA LEU A 1200 27.51 -8.62 46.17
C LEU A 1200 26.66 -9.78 46.70
N TYR A 1201 25.91 -9.54 47.77
CA TYR A 1201 25.09 -10.56 48.41
C TYR A 1201 24.07 -11.16 47.44
N ALA A 1202 24.08 -12.49 47.30
CA ALA A 1202 23.23 -13.23 46.36
C ALA A 1202 23.33 -12.76 44.90
N VAL A 1203 24.48 -12.20 44.51
CA VAL A 1203 24.79 -11.88 43.11
C VAL A 1203 25.22 -13.12 42.35
N ASP A 1204 24.82 -13.20 41.10
CA ASP A 1204 25.23 -14.27 40.18
C ASP A 1204 26.44 -13.88 39.33
N LEU A 1205 27.56 -14.60 39.48
CA LEU A 1205 28.81 -14.43 38.74
C LEU A 1205 29.06 -15.53 37.70
N TYR A 1206 28.04 -16.31 37.33
CA TYR A 1206 28.18 -17.43 36.39
C TYR A 1206 28.89 -17.00 35.09
N LYS A 1207 30.03 -17.65 34.80
CA LYS A 1207 30.90 -17.40 33.64
C LYS A 1207 31.41 -15.95 33.52
N ALA A 1208 31.44 -15.18 34.61
CA ALA A 1208 32.11 -13.88 34.60
C ALA A 1208 33.62 -14.04 34.37
N VAL A 1209 34.19 -13.18 33.54
CA VAL A 1209 35.64 -13.17 33.25
C VAL A 1209 36.30 -12.17 34.20
N MET A 1210 37.11 -12.68 35.12
CA MET A 1210 37.85 -11.89 36.11
C MET A 1210 39.35 -11.89 35.78
N GLY A 1211 40.03 -10.78 36.07
CA GLY A 1211 41.48 -10.59 35.92
C GLY A 1211 42.05 -9.99 37.21
N ASP A 1212 42.79 -8.87 37.13
CA ASP A 1212 43.18 -8.07 38.30
C ASP A 1212 41.98 -7.28 38.89
N THR A 1213 40.91 -8.01 39.19
CA THR A 1213 39.66 -7.50 39.76
C THR A 1213 39.83 -7.33 41.27
N ARG A 1214 39.58 -6.13 41.79
CA ARG A 1214 39.75 -5.83 43.22
C ARG A 1214 38.46 -6.09 43.99
N LEU A 1215 38.53 -6.89 45.06
CA LEU A 1215 37.35 -7.35 45.82
C LEU A 1215 37.50 -7.14 47.34
N GLU A 1216 38.47 -6.34 47.78
CA GLU A 1216 38.76 -6.16 49.21
C GLU A 1216 37.52 -5.61 49.92
N GLY A 1217 37.08 -6.28 50.99
CA GLY A 1217 35.89 -5.88 51.75
C GLY A 1217 34.55 -6.06 51.03
N ALA A 1218 34.49 -6.70 49.86
CA ALA A 1218 33.23 -7.00 49.18
C ALA A 1218 32.43 -8.09 49.92
N ASN A 1219 31.11 -7.89 50.06
CA ASN A 1219 30.21 -8.88 50.67
C ASN A 1219 29.81 -9.96 49.66
N LEU A 1220 30.51 -11.08 49.67
CA LEU A 1220 30.29 -12.23 48.77
C LEU A 1220 29.38 -13.33 49.37
N LYS A 1221 28.63 -13.03 50.44
CA LYS A 1221 27.74 -14.02 51.07
C LYS A 1221 26.59 -14.40 50.12
N MET A 1222 26.30 -15.70 50.02
CA MET A 1222 25.27 -16.26 49.12
C MET A 1222 25.51 -15.99 47.62
N THR A 1223 26.65 -15.40 47.24
CA THR A 1223 27.01 -15.12 45.84
C THR A 1223 27.27 -16.44 45.10
N LEU A 1224 26.76 -16.56 43.87
CA LEU A 1224 26.95 -17.74 43.02
C LEU A 1224 28.26 -17.60 42.24
N LEU A 1225 29.34 -18.20 42.77
CA LEU A 1225 30.71 -17.95 42.32
C LEU A 1225 31.25 -18.86 41.20
N HIS A 1226 30.47 -19.82 40.68
CA HIS A 1226 30.89 -20.81 39.66
C HIS A 1226 32.39 -21.18 39.65
N GLU A 1227 32.77 -22.20 40.42
CA GLU A 1227 34.15 -22.70 40.57
C GLU A 1227 35.17 -21.73 41.18
N ARG A 1228 34.84 -20.44 41.39
CA ARG A 1228 35.69 -19.42 42.02
C ARG A 1228 35.64 -19.40 43.55
N LYS A 1229 35.79 -20.57 44.19
CA LYS A 1229 35.72 -20.68 45.66
C LYS A 1229 36.86 -19.94 46.38
N GLU A 1230 37.96 -19.69 45.69
CA GLU A 1230 39.14 -18.97 46.17
C GLU A 1230 38.87 -17.51 46.55
N LEU A 1231 37.74 -16.93 46.13
CA LEU A 1231 37.35 -15.56 46.46
C LEU A 1231 36.66 -15.43 47.83
N LEU A 1232 36.28 -16.56 48.45
CA LEU A 1232 35.68 -16.55 49.79
C LEU A 1232 36.77 -16.33 50.85
N PRO A 1233 36.50 -15.56 51.93
CA PRO A 1233 37.40 -15.51 53.07
C PRO A 1233 37.61 -16.93 53.63
N LYS A 1234 38.86 -17.29 53.92
CA LYS A 1234 39.19 -18.56 54.58
C LYS A 1234 38.55 -18.68 55.96
#